data_AF-A0A6B1KDP8-F1
#
_entry.id   AF-A0A6B1KDP8-F1
#
_cell.length_a   1.000
_cell.length_b   1.000
_cell.length_c   1.000
_cell.angle_alpha   90.00
_cell.angle_beta   90.00
_cell.angle_gamma   90.00
#
_symmetry.space_group_name_H-M   'P 1'
#
loop_
_entity.id
_entity.type
_entity.pdbx_description
1 polymer ?
#
loop_
_entity_poly.entity_id
_entity_poly.type
_entity_poly.pdbx_seq_one_letter_code
_entity_poly.pdbx_strand_id
1 'polypeptide(L)'
;MCDAQPVTSEPVTPAEPGGAPDLVELAKIVARQRAELDRLRDQAATSAVVERAKGAVMALTGCSADAADERLLQRAKAARHTLLEECWITLGSLAPTAPGPGEATGRDGDGILGPGTPGSGFDTLVETAAPDDVSAALARLGQTLVRVVTPHDLAGCLLEHLAPDMAADAVMIYAHRPDGGLELIGHAGIDDRLAAQWSQVPPLSGIAALDALRTGEPCWLEDLASDERRDLLIGDPPERWRSRAWLPVLASGPSGVCIGVLRGRAGSFTPRDRAHLRGVAGLCAGRLRAFDAPPERTEDAATDAVQALFDALPIAAMLLSPLRAASGETEDFRVEAATARAGDLLGRPGEELAGRRLLEFRPALAQEPLWQGCLHTLTTGEPYESEPFAHEEVVADIAALSTYSARVARLEEALVVSWIRHGSSDRQEQRLADLQRLGNLGWANWNLATQEASWSTQVFAIFSRDPGLGPVRLTGMPELALPEDAPALTRAVRELVRRGRAFDLPFRVRTSGGIRHLRLVAEAVADMHGTPVEVHGVIQDMTARRRAELALVESEQAILTQHDVLQAERTLASRLQHALLPLANRPVHLAGLRVEVAYLPAQSGVHVGGDWFSAVELPDGDALLVVGDVAGHGVDAVATMAQLRFTAKGMVITGSSLTGALARLNTLLLHSRDSHATTTMVLARYDPRERRLVWAQAGHPPPLLVRDGEARYLSRPRGMLLGATTTPVFEEAECRLEPGDRLILFTDGLVEHPPESIDRGLERLAEAVAAPHADGPGTLGPLLARLLPDERRDDVCVVDVRVPTVREV
;
A
#
# COMPACT_ATOMS: atom_id res chain seq x y z
N MET A 1 -54.08 26.40 0.85
CA MET A 1 -53.55 27.76 0.61
C MET A 1 -52.05 27.65 0.82
N CYS A 2 -51.30 27.56 -0.29
CA CYS A 2 -50.46 28.66 -0.80
C CYS A 2 -49.20 28.80 0.10
N ASP A 3 -47.94 28.69 -0.34
CA ASP A 3 -47.33 28.60 -1.66
C ASP A 3 -45.96 27.92 -1.49
N ALA A 4 -45.57 27.06 -2.44
CA ALA A 4 -44.22 26.53 -2.52
C ALA A 4 -43.40 27.40 -3.50
N GLN A 5 -42.48 28.20 -2.97
CA GLN A 5 -41.37 28.78 -3.75
C GLN A 5 -40.19 27.79 -3.76
N PRO A 6 -39.54 27.53 -4.91
CA PRO A 6 -38.30 26.78 -4.96
C PRO A 6 -37.13 27.73 -4.67
N VAL A 7 -36.42 27.50 -3.56
CA VAL A 7 -35.12 28.12 -3.32
C VAL A 7 -34.08 27.36 -4.14
N THR A 8 -33.46 28.05 -5.08
CA THR A 8 -32.27 27.62 -5.81
C THR A 8 -31.12 27.39 -4.84
N SER A 9 -30.69 26.14 -4.68
CA SER A 9 -29.44 25.79 -4.03
C SER A 9 -28.27 26.10 -4.96
N GLU A 10 -27.48 27.13 -4.62
CA GLU A 10 -26.09 27.22 -5.07
C GLU A 10 -25.32 25.97 -4.58
N PRO A 11 -24.39 25.43 -5.38
CA PRO A 11 -23.55 24.33 -4.94
C PRO A 11 -22.56 24.86 -3.89
N VAL A 12 -22.75 24.43 -2.65
CA VAL A 12 -21.75 24.57 -1.59
C VAL A 12 -20.52 23.76 -2.01
N THR A 13 -19.45 24.45 -2.37
CA THR A 13 -18.12 23.87 -2.53
C THR A 13 -17.70 23.25 -1.20
N PRO A 14 -17.30 21.97 -1.14
CA PRO A 14 -16.83 21.39 0.11
C PRO A 14 -15.52 22.08 0.51
N ALA A 15 -15.47 22.59 1.74
CA ALA A 15 -14.25 23.06 2.37
C ALA A 15 -13.25 21.90 2.45
N GLU A 16 -12.04 22.14 1.96
CA GLU A 16 -10.93 21.20 2.00
C GLU A 16 -10.60 20.82 3.47
N PRO A 17 -10.52 19.52 3.80
CA PRO A 17 -9.90 19.10 5.05
C PRO A 17 -8.38 19.27 4.89
N GLY A 18 -7.78 20.08 5.78
CA GLY A 18 -6.33 20.26 5.85
C GLY A 18 -5.60 18.92 5.90
N GLY A 19 -5.00 18.55 4.77
CA GLY A 19 -4.27 17.31 4.60
C GLY A 19 -3.02 17.31 5.45
N ALA A 20 -2.91 16.33 6.35
CA ALA A 20 -1.60 15.86 6.79
C ALA A 20 -0.77 15.57 5.52
N PRO A 21 0.50 16.01 5.45
CA PRO A 21 1.30 15.80 4.25
C PRO A 21 1.35 14.30 3.97
N ASP A 22 0.92 13.93 2.76
CA ASP A 22 0.79 12.55 2.31
C ASP A 22 2.11 11.82 2.60
N LEU A 23 2.06 10.80 3.46
CA LEU A 23 3.20 9.98 3.85
C LEU A 23 3.97 9.45 2.62
N VAL A 24 3.28 9.33 1.48
CA VAL A 24 3.84 8.94 0.18
C VAL A 24 4.67 10.07 -0.46
N GLU A 25 4.25 11.34 -0.38
CA GLU A 25 5.06 12.48 -0.85
C GLU A 25 6.31 12.67 0.02
N LEU A 26 6.15 12.56 1.35
CA LEU A 26 7.27 12.61 2.29
C LEU A 26 8.26 11.47 2.04
N ALA A 27 7.78 10.25 1.78
CA ALA A 27 8.62 9.11 1.40
C ALA A 27 9.35 9.32 0.08
N LYS A 28 8.70 9.91 -0.94
CA LYS A 28 9.32 10.25 -2.23
C LYS A 28 10.40 11.32 -2.09
N ILE A 29 10.16 12.35 -1.27
CA ILE A 29 11.14 13.42 -1.02
C ILE A 29 12.35 12.86 -0.26
N VAL A 30 12.12 12.03 0.76
CA VAL A 30 13.19 11.38 1.54
C VAL A 30 14.01 10.41 0.68
N ALA A 31 13.37 9.64 -0.20
CA ALA A 31 14.06 8.78 -1.16
C ALA A 31 14.93 9.58 -2.14
N ARG A 32 14.40 10.69 -2.68
CA ARG A 32 15.15 11.58 -3.59
C ARG A 32 16.35 12.22 -2.91
N GLN A 33 16.21 12.68 -1.67
CA GLN A 33 17.31 13.28 -0.91
C GLN A 33 18.39 12.27 -0.52
N ARG A 34 18.00 11.02 -0.21
CA ARG A 34 18.97 9.93 0.04
C ARG A 34 19.76 9.57 -1.22
N ALA A 35 19.09 9.46 -2.37
CA ALA A 35 19.74 9.21 -3.65
C ALA A 35 20.73 10.32 -4.02
N GLU A 36 20.36 11.59 -3.80
CA GLU A 36 21.25 12.73 -4.08
C GLU A 36 22.48 12.75 -3.15
N LEU A 37 22.31 12.44 -1.86
CA LEU A 37 23.43 12.34 -0.92
C LEU A 37 24.39 11.20 -1.26
N ASP A 38 23.88 10.06 -1.72
CA ASP A 38 24.72 8.93 -2.12
C ASP A 38 25.46 9.23 -3.44
N ARG A 39 24.82 9.93 -4.39
CA ARG A 39 25.46 10.39 -5.63
C ARG A 39 26.62 11.36 -5.35
N LEU A 40 26.44 12.30 -4.42
CA LEU A 40 27.49 13.24 -4.01
C LEU A 40 28.66 12.53 -3.30
N ARG A 41 28.38 11.47 -2.53
CA ARG A 41 29.43 10.64 -1.91
C ARG A 41 30.23 9.83 -2.92
N ASP A 42 29.58 9.25 -3.93
CA ASP A 42 30.25 8.49 -5.01
C ASP A 42 31.15 9.41 -5.87
N GLN A 43 30.73 10.65 -6.13
CA GLN A 43 31.56 11.66 -6.80
C GLN A 43 32.79 12.06 -5.97
N ALA A 44 32.63 12.26 -4.66
CA ALA A 44 33.73 12.58 -3.76
C ALA A 44 34.75 11.44 -3.64
N ALA A 45 34.30 10.18 -3.58
CA ALA A 45 35.16 9.01 -3.53
C ALA A 45 36.00 8.84 -4.82
N THR A 46 35.39 9.11 -5.98
CA THR A 46 36.07 9.04 -7.28
C THR A 46 37.16 10.12 -7.43
N SER A 47 36.87 11.35 -6.98
CA SER A 47 37.84 12.45 -6.98
C SER A 47 39.02 12.17 -6.04
N ALA A 48 38.78 11.53 -4.90
CA ALA A 48 39.84 11.18 -3.94
C ALA A 48 40.84 10.16 -4.49
N VAL A 49 40.39 9.21 -5.32
CA VAL A 49 41.26 8.19 -5.96
C VAL A 49 42.17 8.83 -7.00
N VAL A 50 41.63 9.74 -7.81
CA VAL A 50 42.40 10.48 -8.83
C VAL A 50 43.48 11.33 -8.16
N GLU A 51 43.14 12.09 -7.12
CA GLU A 51 44.11 12.92 -6.39
C GLU A 51 45.19 12.09 -5.67
N ARG A 52 44.85 10.91 -5.15
CA ARG A 52 45.85 9.98 -4.59
C ARG A 52 46.77 9.41 -5.66
N ALA A 53 46.25 9.02 -6.82
CA ALA A 53 47.06 8.53 -7.93
C ALA A 53 47.98 9.62 -8.49
N LYS A 54 47.53 10.87 -8.57
CA LYS A 54 48.38 12.02 -8.88
C LYS A 54 49.50 12.16 -7.87
N GLY A 55 49.19 12.15 -6.57
CA GLY A 55 50.19 12.19 -5.49
C GLY A 55 51.21 11.06 -5.57
N ALA A 56 50.77 9.85 -5.92
CA ALA A 56 51.61 8.67 -6.16
C ALA A 56 52.58 8.85 -7.35
N VAL A 57 52.09 9.35 -8.49
CA VAL A 57 52.93 9.67 -9.66
C VAL A 57 53.91 10.79 -9.33
N MET A 58 53.45 11.85 -8.66
CA MET A 58 54.30 12.95 -8.20
C MET A 58 55.45 12.44 -7.31
N ALA A 59 55.15 11.52 -6.37
CA ALA A 59 56.15 10.93 -5.49
C ALA A 59 57.15 10.03 -6.22
N LEU A 60 56.71 9.27 -7.23
CA LEU A 60 57.55 8.35 -8.00
C LEU A 60 58.44 9.04 -9.05
N THR A 61 57.95 10.12 -9.66
CA THR A 61 58.63 10.76 -10.80
C THR A 61 59.08 12.20 -10.53
N GLY A 62 58.73 12.79 -9.39
CA GLY A 62 59.12 14.15 -9.00
C GLY A 62 58.47 15.27 -9.82
N CYS A 63 57.38 14.98 -10.55
CA CYS A 63 56.70 15.94 -11.41
C CYS A 63 55.62 16.74 -10.66
N SER A 64 55.13 17.84 -11.25
CA SER A 64 54.01 18.61 -10.70
C SER A 64 52.68 17.84 -10.78
N ALA A 65 51.67 18.29 -10.03
CA ALA A 65 50.33 17.67 -10.02
C ALA A 65 49.66 17.68 -11.39
N ASP A 66 49.76 18.80 -12.14
CA ASP A 66 49.20 18.91 -13.49
C ASP A 66 49.91 17.97 -14.48
N ALA A 67 51.23 17.87 -14.37
CA ALA A 67 52.01 16.93 -15.19
C ALA A 67 51.71 15.46 -14.83
N ALA A 68 51.42 15.17 -13.56
CA ALA A 68 51.00 13.84 -13.11
C ALA A 68 49.60 13.48 -13.65
N ASP A 69 48.67 14.43 -13.68
CA ASP A 69 47.33 14.27 -14.26
C ASP A 69 47.41 14.00 -15.78
N GLU A 70 48.16 14.84 -16.51
CA GLU A 70 48.39 14.64 -17.94
C GLU A 70 49.06 13.30 -18.24
N ARG A 71 49.95 12.83 -17.35
CA ARG A 71 50.62 11.53 -17.50
C ARG A 71 49.66 10.36 -17.31
N LEU A 72 48.78 10.43 -16.31
CA LEU A 72 47.73 9.44 -16.08
C LEU A 72 46.75 9.41 -17.25
N LEU A 73 46.33 10.58 -17.76
CA LEU A 73 45.49 10.70 -18.96
C LEU A 73 46.18 10.15 -20.22
N GLN A 74 47.47 10.44 -20.42
CA GLN A 74 48.25 9.92 -21.56
C GLN A 74 48.41 8.40 -21.48
N ARG A 75 48.71 7.85 -20.29
CA ARG A 75 48.83 6.39 -20.10
C ARG A 75 47.49 5.70 -20.30
N ALA A 76 46.42 6.26 -19.75
CA ALA A 76 45.06 5.77 -19.96
C ALA A 76 44.71 5.75 -21.46
N LYS A 77 44.98 6.84 -22.19
CA LYS A 77 44.72 6.92 -23.64
C LYS A 77 45.59 5.97 -24.46
N ALA A 78 46.87 5.80 -24.10
CA ALA A 78 47.80 4.92 -24.81
C ALA A 78 47.44 3.43 -24.61
N ALA A 79 47.00 3.07 -23.42
CA ALA A 79 46.58 1.71 -23.07
C ALA A 79 45.09 1.43 -23.36
N ARG A 80 44.34 2.43 -23.83
CA ARG A 80 42.87 2.41 -23.99
C ARG A 80 42.12 2.07 -22.69
N HIS A 81 42.65 2.51 -21.55
CA HIS A 81 42.01 2.43 -20.25
C HIS A 81 41.18 3.70 -19.96
N THR A 82 40.24 3.60 -19.03
CA THR A 82 39.65 4.81 -18.41
C THR A 82 40.65 5.46 -17.45
N LEU A 83 40.51 6.77 -17.19
CA LEU A 83 41.38 7.48 -16.24
C LEU A 83 41.35 6.81 -14.85
N LEU A 84 40.18 6.35 -14.44
CA LEU A 84 39.94 5.70 -13.15
C LEU A 84 40.65 4.33 -13.06
N GLU A 85 40.64 3.54 -14.14
CA GLU A 85 41.42 2.29 -14.25
C GLU A 85 42.92 2.56 -14.11
N GLU A 86 43.43 3.56 -14.82
CA GLU A 86 44.86 3.91 -14.77
C GLU A 86 45.29 4.44 -13.39
N CYS A 87 44.42 5.18 -12.71
CA CYS A 87 44.65 5.63 -11.33
C CYS A 87 44.77 4.44 -10.36
N TRP A 88 43.90 3.44 -10.47
CA TRP A 88 43.96 2.23 -9.63
C TRP A 88 45.17 1.35 -9.95
N ILE A 89 45.53 1.20 -11.23
CA ILE A 89 46.74 0.47 -11.66
C ILE A 89 47.99 1.14 -11.05
N THR A 90 48.04 2.47 -11.09
CA THR A 90 49.16 3.24 -10.56
C THR A 90 49.29 3.09 -9.05
N LEU A 91 48.18 3.17 -8.30
CA LEU A 91 48.17 2.96 -6.85
C LEU A 91 48.53 1.52 -6.45
N GLY A 92 48.11 0.52 -7.23
CA GLY A 92 48.45 -0.89 -6.99
C GLY A 92 49.93 -1.22 -7.20
N SER A 93 50.62 -0.49 -8.08
CA SER A 93 52.06 -0.68 -8.33
C SER A 93 52.97 -0.21 -7.18
N LEU A 94 52.39 0.46 -6.17
CA LEU A 94 53.10 1.03 -5.02
C LEU A 94 53.05 0.16 -3.75
N ALA A 95 52.27 -0.93 -3.75
CA ALA A 95 52.20 -1.83 -2.60
C ALA A 95 53.52 -2.62 -2.45
N PRO A 96 54.09 -2.77 -1.22
CA PRO A 96 55.32 -3.51 -1.03
C PRO A 96 55.13 -4.99 -1.37
N THR A 97 55.93 -5.53 -2.29
CA THR A 97 56.06 -6.98 -2.50
C THR A 97 56.64 -7.62 -1.24
N ALA A 98 55.91 -8.56 -0.62
CA ALA A 98 56.41 -9.37 0.49
C ALA A 98 57.65 -10.20 0.05
N PRO A 99 58.65 -10.43 0.91
CA PRO A 99 59.88 -11.13 0.55
C PRO A 99 59.63 -12.64 0.33
N GLY A 100 60.29 -13.21 -0.67
CA GLY A 100 60.24 -14.65 -0.99
C GLY A 100 60.90 -15.55 0.08
N PRO A 101 60.64 -16.87 0.03
CA PRO A 101 61.08 -17.80 1.07
C PRO A 101 62.56 -18.12 0.92
N GLY A 102 63.38 -17.65 1.86
CA GLY A 102 64.80 -17.92 1.94
C GLY A 102 65.25 -18.13 3.39
N GLU A 103 65.65 -19.37 3.67
CA GLU A 103 66.64 -19.81 4.65
C GLU A 103 66.38 -19.63 6.16
N ALA A 104 66.25 -20.81 6.79
CA ALA A 104 66.38 -21.04 8.21
C ALA A 104 67.76 -20.60 8.74
N THR A 105 67.79 -19.97 9.91
CA THR A 105 68.70 -20.31 11.03
C THR A 105 68.15 -19.70 12.31
N GLY A 106 68.12 -20.48 13.39
CA GLY A 106 67.57 -20.07 14.67
C GLY A 106 68.55 -19.36 15.60
N ARG A 107 68.03 -18.89 16.74
CA ARG A 107 68.52 -19.12 18.10
C ARG A 107 67.74 -18.27 19.10
N ASP A 108 67.39 -18.92 20.22
CA ASP A 108 67.34 -18.47 21.63
C ASP A 108 66.64 -17.13 21.96
N GLY A 109 65.78 -16.98 22.97
CA GLY A 109 65.44 -17.79 24.13
C GLY A 109 64.81 -16.87 25.20
N ASP A 110 64.07 -17.48 26.12
CA ASP A 110 63.61 -16.98 27.44
C ASP A 110 62.53 -15.88 27.59
N GLY A 111 61.42 -16.26 28.25
CA GLY A 111 61.32 -15.90 29.67
C GLY A 111 60.07 -15.16 30.20
N ILE A 112 59.13 -15.95 30.76
CA ILE A 112 58.45 -15.76 32.07
C ILE A 112 57.13 -14.92 32.20
N LEU A 113 56.10 -15.71 32.57
CA LEU A 113 54.87 -15.55 33.41
C LEU A 113 54.45 -14.23 34.11
N GLY A 114 53.11 -14.08 34.18
CA GLY A 114 52.39 -13.52 35.35
C GLY A 114 50.86 -13.32 35.14
N PRO A 115 49.95 -13.94 35.93
CA PRO A 115 48.48 -13.97 35.68
C PRO A 115 47.64 -13.03 36.59
N GLY A 116 46.41 -12.67 36.15
CA GLY A 116 45.43 -11.94 36.98
C GLY A 116 44.02 -11.82 36.37
N THR A 117 43.13 -12.70 36.81
CA THR A 117 41.65 -12.67 37.03
C THR A 117 40.73 -11.67 36.29
N PRO A 118 39.54 -12.10 35.78
CA PRO A 118 38.67 -11.27 34.94
C PRO A 118 37.62 -10.48 35.72
N GLY A 119 37.48 -9.19 35.41
CA GLY A 119 36.36 -8.32 35.78
C GLY A 119 35.72 -7.75 34.52
N SER A 120 34.38 -7.79 34.47
CA SER A 120 33.56 -7.27 33.37
C SER A 120 33.53 -5.75 33.32
N GLY A 121 33.48 -5.19 32.11
CA GLY A 121 32.82 -3.91 31.86
C GLY A 121 33.64 -2.88 31.09
N PHE A 122 33.19 -2.64 29.86
CA PHE A 122 33.44 -1.50 28.98
C PHE A 122 34.74 -1.42 28.15
N ASP A 123 34.49 -1.04 26.90
CA ASP A 123 35.39 -0.66 25.81
C ASP A 123 36.33 -1.73 25.24
N THR A 124 35.87 -2.33 24.13
CA THR A 124 36.78 -2.69 23.06
C THR A 124 36.20 -2.19 21.75
N LEU A 125 36.65 -0.98 21.41
CA LEU A 125 37.01 -0.53 20.07
C LEU A 125 36.62 -1.51 18.97
N VAL A 126 35.55 -1.16 18.23
CA VAL A 126 35.36 -1.66 16.87
C VAL A 126 36.59 -1.21 16.09
N GLU A 127 37.50 -2.14 15.82
CA GLU A 127 38.52 -1.99 14.79
C GLU A 127 37.79 -1.69 13.48
N THR A 128 37.71 -0.41 13.12
CA THR A 128 37.46 0.02 11.76
C THR A 128 38.61 -0.49 10.90
N ALA A 129 38.44 -1.67 10.32
CA ALA A 129 39.35 -2.21 9.31
C ALA A 129 39.46 -1.19 8.14
N ALA A 130 40.70 -0.88 7.78
CA ALA A 130 41.09 0.29 6.99
C ALA A 130 40.53 0.31 5.54
N PRO A 131 40.34 1.51 4.93
CA PRO A 131 39.97 1.69 3.53
C PRO A 131 40.97 1.18 2.47
N ASP A 132 42.11 0.63 2.86
CA ASP A 132 43.20 0.21 1.96
C ASP A 132 42.96 -1.15 1.26
N ASP A 133 42.08 -2.00 1.78
CA ASP A 133 41.88 -3.37 1.26
C ASP A 133 41.04 -3.41 -0.04
N VAL A 134 39.98 -2.59 -0.14
CA VAL A 134 39.14 -2.49 -1.36
C VAL A 134 39.94 -1.89 -2.52
N SER A 135 40.79 -0.90 -2.22
CA SER A 135 41.73 -0.30 -3.17
C SER A 135 42.68 -1.34 -3.76
N ALA A 136 43.30 -2.15 -2.90
CA ALA A 136 44.21 -3.21 -3.32
C ALA A 136 43.48 -4.30 -4.14
N ALA A 137 42.25 -4.65 -3.76
CA ALA A 137 41.42 -5.59 -4.51
C ALA A 137 41.05 -5.05 -5.91
N LEU A 138 40.60 -3.81 -6.01
CA LEU A 138 40.26 -3.17 -7.28
C LEU A 138 41.50 -3.00 -8.19
N ALA A 139 42.66 -2.72 -7.61
CA ALA A 139 43.91 -2.64 -8.38
C ALA A 139 44.33 -4.01 -8.96
N ARG A 140 44.16 -5.10 -8.22
CA ARG A 140 44.38 -6.48 -8.74
C ARG A 140 43.44 -6.78 -9.90
N LEU A 141 42.15 -6.42 -9.77
CA LEU A 141 41.18 -6.59 -10.86
C LEU A 141 41.54 -5.75 -12.10
N GLY A 142 41.98 -4.50 -11.91
CA GLY A 142 42.42 -3.64 -13.01
C GLY A 142 43.54 -4.27 -13.86
N GLN A 143 44.45 -5.02 -13.23
CA GLN A 143 45.54 -5.71 -13.94
C GLN A 143 45.08 -6.93 -14.74
N THR A 144 44.10 -7.69 -14.24
CA THR A 144 43.54 -8.86 -14.94
C THR A 144 42.60 -8.46 -16.09
N LEU A 145 41.85 -7.36 -15.94
CA LEU A 145 40.95 -6.84 -16.97
C LEU A 145 41.66 -6.47 -18.29
N VAL A 146 42.97 -6.21 -18.27
CA VAL A 146 43.77 -5.91 -19.47
C VAL A 146 43.80 -7.09 -20.45
N ARG A 147 43.69 -8.33 -19.95
CA ARG A 147 43.81 -9.56 -20.75
C ARG A 147 42.47 -10.08 -21.27
N VAL A 148 41.38 -9.43 -20.92
CA VAL A 148 40.02 -9.82 -21.29
C VAL A 148 39.70 -9.35 -22.71
N VAL A 149 39.28 -10.29 -23.57
CA VAL A 149 39.05 -10.06 -25.00
C VAL A 149 37.59 -10.25 -25.40
N THR A 150 36.77 -10.87 -24.56
CA THR A 150 35.31 -11.02 -24.79
C THR A 150 34.50 -10.70 -23.53
N PRO A 151 33.19 -10.38 -23.66
CA PRO A 151 32.32 -10.21 -22.49
C PRO A 151 32.13 -11.50 -21.67
N HIS A 152 32.31 -12.68 -22.28
CA HIS A 152 32.26 -13.95 -21.56
C HIS A 152 33.50 -14.15 -20.68
N ASP A 153 34.70 -13.85 -21.19
CA ASP A 153 35.94 -13.85 -20.40
C ASP A 153 35.87 -12.85 -19.24
N LEU A 154 35.19 -11.72 -19.46
CA LEU A 154 34.96 -10.71 -18.43
C LEU A 154 34.13 -11.28 -17.27
N ALA A 155 33.04 -11.98 -17.57
CA ALA A 155 32.18 -12.58 -16.55
C ALA A 155 32.95 -13.61 -15.70
N GLY A 156 33.80 -14.43 -16.33
CA GLY A 156 34.68 -15.38 -15.63
C GLY A 156 35.67 -14.68 -14.69
N CYS A 157 36.36 -13.65 -15.17
CA CYS A 157 37.31 -12.87 -14.37
C CYS A 157 36.65 -12.19 -13.16
N LEU A 158 35.43 -11.67 -13.34
CA LEU A 158 34.65 -11.05 -12.27
C LEU A 158 34.24 -12.07 -11.20
N LEU A 159 33.83 -13.28 -11.61
CA LEU A 159 33.44 -14.32 -10.68
C LEU A 159 34.64 -14.79 -9.83
N GLU A 160 35.80 -15.02 -10.46
CA GLU A 160 37.03 -15.38 -9.75
C GLU A 160 37.47 -14.33 -8.73
N HIS A 161 37.29 -13.05 -9.07
CA HIS A 161 37.65 -11.93 -8.20
C HIS A 161 36.67 -11.75 -7.02
N LEU A 162 35.38 -11.99 -7.24
CA LEU A 162 34.33 -11.74 -6.24
C LEU A 162 33.99 -12.96 -5.37
N ALA A 163 34.32 -14.18 -5.80
CA ALA A 163 34.03 -15.40 -5.07
C ALA A 163 34.67 -15.44 -3.65
N PRO A 164 35.95 -15.09 -3.44
CA PRO A 164 36.60 -15.24 -2.13
C PRO A 164 36.07 -14.28 -1.06
N ASP A 165 35.89 -13.01 -1.41
CA ASP A 165 35.56 -11.96 -0.45
C ASP A 165 34.04 -11.77 -0.30
N MET A 166 33.29 -12.02 -1.38
CA MET A 166 31.86 -11.69 -1.43
C MET A 166 30.94 -12.91 -1.53
N ALA A 167 31.50 -14.12 -1.68
CA ALA A 167 30.77 -15.37 -1.94
C ALA A 167 29.81 -15.22 -3.15
N ALA A 168 30.34 -14.67 -4.24
CA ALA A 168 29.65 -14.65 -5.52
C ALA A 168 29.65 -16.06 -6.13
N ASP A 169 28.46 -16.56 -6.48
CA ASP A 169 28.29 -17.88 -7.10
C ASP A 169 28.09 -17.78 -8.61
N ALA A 170 27.59 -16.64 -9.09
CA ALA A 170 27.41 -16.38 -10.51
C ALA A 170 27.51 -14.88 -10.85
N VAL A 171 27.93 -14.62 -12.09
CA VAL A 171 27.98 -13.29 -12.70
C VAL A 171 27.29 -13.32 -14.06
N MET A 172 26.47 -12.31 -14.36
CA MET A 172 25.79 -12.14 -15.64
C MET A 172 26.01 -10.72 -16.17
N ILE A 173 26.18 -10.57 -17.49
CA ILE A 173 26.42 -9.28 -18.15
C ILE A 173 25.41 -9.10 -19.27
N TYR A 174 24.56 -8.09 -19.15
CA TYR A 174 23.50 -7.76 -20.10
C TYR A 174 23.80 -6.49 -20.87
N ALA A 175 23.61 -6.50 -22.18
CA ALA A 175 23.59 -5.31 -23.03
C ALA A 175 22.15 -4.90 -23.36
N HIS A 176 21.90 -3.60 -23.40
CA HIS A 176 20.63 -3.04 -23.83
C HIS A 176 20.48 -3.12 -25.36
N ARG A 177 19.38 -3.72 -25.81
CA ARG A 177 19.05 -3.83 -27.23
C ARG A 177 18.30 -2.60 -27.74
N PRO A 178 18.36 -2.28 -29.05
CA PRO A 178 17.63 -1.15 -29.63
C PRO A 178 16.09 -1.21 -29.47
N ASP A 179 15.54 -2.42 -29.31
CA ASP A 179 14.11 -2.67 -29.07
C ASP A 179 13.69 -2.53 -27.60
N GLY A 180 14.61 -2.11 -26.72
CA GLY A 180 14.38 -1.90 -25.29
C GLY A 180 14.59 -3.15 -24.43
N GLY A 181 14.89 -4.30 -25.02
CA GLY A 181 15.19 -5.55 -24.30
C GLY A 181 16.63 -5.62 -23.79
N LEU A 182 16.97 -6.73 -23.13
CA LEU A 182 18.34 -7.09 -22.78
C LEU A 182 18.80 -8.30 -23.57
N GLU A 183 20.09 -8.33 -23.88
CA GLU A 183 20.79 -9.48 -24.43
C GLU A 183 21.91 -9.90 -23.48
N LEU A 184 21.98 -11.19 -23.13
CA LEU A 184 23.04 -11.74 -22.31
C LEU A 184 24.30 -11.88 -23.15
N ILE A 185 25.25 -10.98 -22.94
CA ILE A 185 26.51 -10.95 -23.70
C ILE A 185 27.65 -11.74 -23.02
N GLY A 186 27.53 -12.01 -21.72
CA GLY A 186 28.51 -12.81 -20.96
C GLY A 186 27.94 -13.34 -19.65
N HIS A 187 28.39 -14.53 -19.23
CA HIS A 187 27.98 -15.14 -17.96
C HIS A 187 29.05 -16.08 -17.41
N ALA A 188 29.06 -16.28 -16.10
CA ALA A 188 29.90 -17.26 -15.40
C ALA A 188 29.16 -17.80 -14.16
N GLY A 189 29.38 -19.07 -13.80
CA GLY A 189 28.73 -19.70 -12.64
C GLY A 189 27.28 -20.17 -12.88
N ILE A 190 26.78 -20.04 -14.12
CA ILE A 190 25.49 -20.58 -14.59
C ILE A 190 25.71 -21.56 -15.75
N ASP A 191 24.80 -22.52 -15.92
CA ASP A 191 24.86 -23.49 -17.01
C ASP A 191 24.30 -22.94 -18.34
N ASP A 192 24.62 -23.62 -19.45
CA ASP A 192 24.24 -23.20 -20.80
C ASP A 192 22.72 -23.19 -21.02
N ARG A 193 21.97 -24.02 -20.29
CA ARG A 193 20.52 -24.07 -20.39
C ARG A 193 19.90 -22.82 -19.81
N LEU A 194 20.34 -22.41 -18.61
CA LEU A 194 19.88 -21.18 -17.97
C LEU A 194 20.36 -19.95 -18.74
N ALA A 195 21.58 -19.97 -19.26
CA ALA A 195 22.09 -18.91 -20.13
C ALA A 195 21.27 -18.77 -21.41
N ALA A 196 20.88 -19.88 -22.07
CA ALA A 196 20.02 -19.86 -23.25
C ALA A 196 18.61 -19.34 -22.94
N GLN A 197 18.03 -19.74 -21.80
CA GLN A 197 16.71 -19.30 -21.36
C GLN A 197 16.65 -17.79 -21.09
N TRP A 198 17.73 -17.23 -20.56
CA TRP A 198 17.84 -15.81 -20.25
C TRP A 198 18.71 -15.03 -21.25
N SER A 199 18.96 -15.62 -22.43
CA SER A 199 19.80 -15.01 -23.46
C SER A 199 19.21 -13.72 -24.03
N GLN A 200 17.87 -13.65 -24.08
CA GLN A 200 17.13 -12.47 -24.53
C GLN A 200 15.99 -12.17 -23.56
N VAL A 201 16.02 -10.99 -22.96
CA VAL A 201 15.01 -10.53 -22.00
C VAL A 201 14.18 -9.43 -22.67
N PRO A 202 12.86 -9.60 -22.83
CA PRO A 202 12.01 -8.58 -23.42
C PRO A 202 11.89 -7.32 -22.53
N PRO A 203 11.48 -6.16 -23.07
CA PRO A 203 11.33 -4.89 -22.33
C PRO A 203 10.13 -4.89 -21.36
N LEU A 204 10.14 -5.80 -20.37
CA LEU A 204 9.09 -5.92 -19.36
C LEU A 204 9.45 -5.17 -18.08
N SER A 205 8.45 -4.60 -17.43
CA SER A 205 8.59 -3.99 -16.10
C SER A 205 8.75 -5.06 -15.00
N GLY A 206 9.49 -4.75 -13.94
CA GLY A 206 9.73 -5.67 -12.82
C GLY A 206 10.87 -6.64 -13.11
N ILE A 207 11.89 -6.21 -13.87
CA ILE A 207 13.14 -6.93 -14.05
C ILE A 207 14.24 -6.02 -13.53
N ALA A 208 14.79 -6.37 -12.36
CA ALA A 208 15.75 -5.53 -11.66
C ALA A 208 16.98 -5.11 -12.51
N ALA A 209 17.40 -5.93 -13.48
CA ALA A 209 18.46 -5.58 -14.43
C ALA A 209 18.07 -4.44 -15.40
N LEU A 210 16.83 -4.46 -15.92
CA LEU A 210 16.27 -3.40 -16.76
C LEU A 210 16.04 -2.13 -15.94
N ASP A 211 15.55 -2.28 -14.71
CA ASP A 211 15.30 -1.15 -13.81
C ASP A 211 16.60 -0.45 -13.37
N ALA A 212 17.66 -1.21 -13.12
CA ALA A 212 18.99 -0.67 -12.84
C ALA A 212 19.54 0.15 -14.03
N LEU A 213 19.34 -0.33 -15.26
CA LEU A 213 19.74 0.40 -16.47
C LEU A 213 18.91 1.66 -16.72
N ARG A 214 17.59 1.57 -16.48
CA ARG A 214 16.65 2.67 -16.70
C ARG A 214 16.85 3.81 -15.69
N THR A 215 17.12 3.46 -14.43
CA THR A 215 17.35 4.44 -13.35
C THR A 215 18.80 4.94 -13.32
N GLY A 216 19.74 4.13 -13.82
CA GLY A 216 21.17 4.37 -13.67
C GLY A 216 21.66 4.12 -12.24
N GLU A 217 20.84 3.54 -11.36
CA GLU A 217 21.18 3.20 -9.98
C GLU A 217 21.30 1.68 -9.78
N PRO A 218 22.20 1.19 -8.91
CA PRO A 218 22.25 -0.22 -8.57
C PRO A 218 20.99 -0.72 -7.86
N CYS A 219 20.46 -1.86 -8.31
CA CYS A 219 19.36 -2.56 -7.62
C CYS A 219 19.92 -3.65 -6.71
N TRP A 220 19.56 -3.59 -5.43
CA TRP A 220 19.98 -4.55 -4.40
C TRP A 220 18.79 -5.40 -3.98
N LEU A 221 18.84 -6.69 -4.29
CA LEU A 221 17.83 -7.67 -3.90
C LEU A 221 18.42 -8.50 -2.74
N GLU A 222 18.00 -8.18 -1.52
CA GLU A 222 18.59 -8.67 -0.26
C GLU A 222 17.61 -9.52 0.56
N ASP A 223 16.32 -9.54 0.18
CA ASP A 223 15.25 -10.28 0.84
C ASP A 223 14.36 -11.00 -0.19
N LEU A 224 14.65 -12.28 -0.42
CA LEU A 224 14.00 -13.13 -1.40
C LEU A 224 12.45 -13.06 -1.33
N ALA A 225 11.87 -13.05 -0.13
CA ALA A 225 10.40 -13.07 0.04
C ALA A 225 9.73 -11.74 -0.32
N SER A 226 10.45 -10.63 -0.24
CA SER A 226 9.99 -9.30 -0.65
C SER A 226 10.31 -9.03 -2.12
N ASP A 227 11.42 -9.57 -2.60
CA ASP A 227 11.93 -9.38 -3.96
C ASP A 227 11.12 -10.19 -4.98
N GLU A 228 10.72 -11.43 -4.68
CA GLU A 228 9.82 -12.23 -5.54
C GLU A 228 8.46 -11.58 -5.81
N ARG A 229 8.02 -10.67 -4.92
CA ARG A 229 6.75 -9.94 -5.07
C ARG A 229 6.89 -8.70 -5.94
N ARG A 230 8.11 -8.18 -6.13
CA ARG A 230 8.38 -6.93 -6.85
C ARG A 230 9.03 -7.18 -8.21
N ASP A 231 9.92 -8.16 -8.29
CA ASP A 231 10.77 -8.41 -9.44
C ASP A 231 10.70 -9.88 -9.88
N LEU A 232 10.74 -10.10 -11.19
CA LEU A 232 10.97 -11.40 -11.80
C LEU A 232 12.43 -11.80 -11.56
N LEU A 233 12.64 -12.80 -10.71
CA LEU A 233 13.97 -13.24 -10.32
C LEU A 233 14.58 -14.17 -11.37
N ILE A 234 15.78 -13.83 -11.83
CA ILE A 234 16.55 -14.66 -12.76
C ILE A 234 17.09 -15.90 -12.01
N GLY A 235 16.78 -17.10 -12.53
CA GLY A 235 17.23 -18.41 -12.06
C GLY A 235 16.23 -19.55 -12.26
N ASP A 236 16.72 -20.80 -12.25
CA ASP A 236 15.90 -22.04 -12.27
C ASP A 236 16.48 -23.08 -11.28
N PRO A 237 15.95 -23.22 -10.06
CA PRO A 237 14.92 -22.39 -9.45
C PRO A 237 15.56 -21.13 -8.80
N PRO A 238 14.87 -19.97 -8.74
CA PRO A 238 15.44 -18.68 -8.35
C PRO A 238 15.96 -18.66 -6.89
N GLU A 239 15.50 -19.56 -6.02
CA GLU A 239 15.90 -19.68 -4.62
C GLU A 239 17.36 -20.13 -4.46
N ARG A 240 17.99 -20.61 -5.55
CA ARG A 240 19.43 -20.89 -5.61
C ARG A 240 20.27 -19.68 -5.22
N TRP A 241 19.83 -18.48 -5.55
CA TRP A 241 20.49 -17.24 -5.16
C TRP A 241 19.57 -16.42 -4.25
N ARG A 242 19.98 -16.30 -2.99
CA ARG A 242 19.20 -15.64 -1.94
C ARG A 242 19.44 -14.14 -1.88
N SER A 243 20.52 -13.64 -2.47
CA SER A 243 20.76 -12.20 -2.65
C SER A 243 21.42 -11.90 -4.00
N ARG A 244 21.05 -10.77 -4.60
CA ARG A 244 21.49 -10.34 -5.94
C ARG A 244 21.78 -8.85 -5.96
N ALA A 245 22.76 -8.45 -6.76
CA ALA A 245 23.03 -7.05 -7.06
C ALA A 245 23.06 -6.84 -8.57
N TRP A 246 22.33 -5.86 -9.08
CA TRP A 246 22.35 -5.44 -10.48
C TRP A 246 22.96 -4.05 -10.58
N LEU A 247 24.09 -3.94 -11.28
CA LEU A 247 24.94 -2.76 -11.30
C LEU A 247 24.97 -2.19 -12.72
N PRO A 248 24.41 -0.99 -12.96
CA PRO A 248 24.52 -0.36 -14.26
C PRO A 248 25.95 0.15 -14.47
N VAL A 249 26.50 -0.11 -15.65
CA VAL A 249 27.82 0.37 -16.07
C VAL A 249 27.61 1.72 -16.75
N LEU A 250 27.81 2.80 -16.00
CA LEU A 250 27.61 4.17 -16.48
C LEU A 250 28.77 4.59 -17.41
N ALA A 251 28.63 4.28 -18.70
CA ALA A 251 29.50 4.75 -19.76
C ALA A 251 28.83 5.88 -20.55
N SER A 252 29.58 6.90 -20.97
CA SER A 252 29.09 8.07 -21.72
C SER A 252 28.70 7.77 -23.19
N GLY A 253 27.94 6.71 -23.46
CA GLY A 253 27.50 6.28 -24.80
C GLY A 253 26.14 5.54 -24.78
N PRO A 254 25.55 5.27 -25.96
CA PRO A 254 24.16 4.79 -26.09
C PRO A 254 23.94 3.30 -25.70
N SER A 255 25.00 2.52 -25.53
CA SER A 255 24.91 1.10 -25.15
C SER A 255 24.95 0.95 -23.63
N GLY A 256 23.78 0.84 -22.98
CA GLY A 256 23.69 0.57 -21.54
C GLY A 256 24.03 -0.89 -21.22
N VAL A 257 24.99 -1.14 -20.33
CA VAL A 257 25.37 -2.49 -19.88
C VAL A 257 25.09 -2.67 -18.39
N CYS A 258 24.56 -3.81 -17.98
CA CYS A 258 24.28 -4.15 -16.59
C CYS A 258 25.06 -5.39 -16.15
N ILE A 259 25.70 -5.35 -14.98
CA ILE A 259 26.41 -6.47 -14.37
C ILE A 259 25.57 -7.00 -13.19
N GLY A 260 25.16 -8.26 -13.27
CA GLY A 260 24.50 -8.98 -12.19
C GLY A 260 25.48 -9.83 -11.40
N VAL A 261 25.45 -9.73 -10.07
CA VAL A 261 26.20 -10.59 -9.14
C VAL A 261 25.22 -11.34 -8.26
N LEU A 262 25.27 -12.67 -8.28
CA LEU A 262 24.33 -13.54 -7.59
C LEU A 262 25.03 -14.36 -6.50
N ARG A 263 24.41 -14.42 -5.31
CA ARG A 263 24.93 -15.13 -4.14
C ARG A 263 23.89 -16.09 -3.56
N GLY A 264 24.31 -17.29 -3.21
CA GLY A 264 23.53 -18.31 -2.51
C GLY A 264 23.38 -18.01 -1.03
N ARG A 265 24.26 -17.17 -0.45
CA ARG A 265 24.09 -16.67 0.91
C ARG A 265 22.99 -15.62 1.01
N ALA A 266 22.19 -15.71 2.08
CA ALA A 266 21.24 -14.68 2.47
C ALA A 266 21.93 -13.57 3.26
N GLY A 267 21.44 -12.33 3.15
CA GLY A 267 21.93 -11.18 3.91
C GLY A 267 22.21 -9.95 3.05
N SER A 268 22.25 -8.79 3.70
CA SER A 268 22.51 -7.49 3.06
C SER A 268 23.96 -7.35 2.58
N PHE A 269 24.17 -6.63 1.48
CA PHE A 269 25.48 -6.16 1.06
C PHE A 269 25.95 -5.09 2.04
N THR A 270 27.10 -5.32 2.69
CA THR A 270 27.69 -4.35 3.61
C THR A 270 28.08 -3.05 2.88
N PRO A 271 28.27 -1.92 3.58
CA PRO A 271 28.77 -0.69 2.93
C PRO A 271 30.08 -0.90 2.18
N ARG A 272 30.94 -1.81 2.68
CA ARG A 272 32.18 -2.24 2.01
C ARG A 272 31.88 -3.01 0.72
N ASP A 273 30.98 -3.99 0.76
CA ASP A 273 30.55 -4.79 -0.41
C ASP A 273 30.00 -3.89 -1.52
N ARG A 274 29.17 -2.90 -1.15
CA ARG A 274 28.57 -1.96 -2.10
C ARG A 274 29.62 -1.06 -2.75
N ALA A 275 30.56 -0.54 -1.97
CA ALA A 275 31.67 0.26 -2.48
C ALA A 275 32.58 -0.55 -3.42
N HIS A 276 32.86 -1.81 -3.08
CA HIS A 276 33.66 -2.72 -3.90
C HIS A 276 32.97 -3.01 -5.23
N LEU A 277 31.69 -3.42 -5.21
CA LEU A 277 30.91 -3.73 -6.41
C LEU A 277 30.73 -2.54 -7.36
N ARG A 278 30.53 -1.34 -6.82
CA ARG A 278 30.50 -0.12 -7.65
C ARG A 278 31.85 0.16 -8.30
N GLY A 279 32.95 -0.04 -7.56
CA GLY A 279 34.30 0.06 -8.11
C GLY A 279 34.55 -0.94 -9.24
N VAL A 280 34.08 -2.18 -9.08
CA VAL A 280 34.15 -3.23 -10.11
C VAL A 280 33.39 -2.85 -11.37
N ALA A 281 32.13 -2.38 -11.23
CA ALA A 281 31.34 -1.92 -12.37
C ALA A 281 32.00 -0.74 -13.10
N GLY A 282 32.59 0.19 -12.35
CA GLY A 282 33.35 1.32 -12.91
C GLY A 282 34.58 0.90 -13.73
N LEU A 283 35.35 -0.08 -13.24
CA LEU A 283 36.54 -0.61 -13.95
C LEU A 283 36.19 -1.41 -15.22
N CYS A 284 34.97 -1.95 -15.33
CA CYS A 284 34.54 -2.72 -16.51
C CYS A 284 34.07 -1.84 -17.68
N ALA A 285 33.77 -0.55 -17.42
CA ALA A 285 33.19 0.37 -18.38
C ALA A 285 34.07 0.66 -19.61
N GLY A 286 35.40 0.56 -19.48
CA GLY A 286 36.33 0.73 -20.60
C GLY A 286 36.30 -0.45 -21.57
N ARG A 287 36.35 -1.69 -21.06
CA ARG A 287 36.43 -2.91 -21.87
C ARG A 287 35.15 -3.20 -22.64
N LEU A 288 34.00 -2.99 -22.01
CA LEU A 288 32.70 -3.26 -22.63
C LEU A 288 32.42 -2.36 -23.86
N ARG A 289 33.03 -1.17 -23.94
CA ARG A 289 32.94 -0.29 -25.12
C ARG A 289 33.74 -0.76 -26.33
N ALA A 290 34.78 -1.56 -26.12
CA ALA A 290 35.65 -2.01 -27.20
C ALA A 290 35.00 -3.10 -28.08
N PHE A 291 33.89 -3.69 -27.63
CA PHE A 291 33.24 -4.84 -28.27
C PHE A 291 32.18 -4.45 -29.33
N ASP A 292 31.89 -3.17 -29.58
CA ASP A 292 30.65 -2.67 -30.23
C ASP A 292 30.78 -2.14 -31.71
N ALA A 293 31.74 -2.59 -32.54
CA ALA A 293 31.96 -2.05 -33.92
C ALA A 293 31.51 -3.01 -35.09
N PRO A 294 30.73 -2.59 -36.11
CA PRO A 294 30.11 -3.48 -37.13
C PRO A 294 30.85 -3.60 -38.50
N PRO A 295 30.71 -4.72 -39.27
CA PRO A 295 31.23 -4.87 -40.65
C PRO A 295 30.15 -4.94 -41.78
N GLU A 296 30.47 -4.50 -43.00
CA GLU A 296 29.62 -4.43 -44.23
C GLU A 296 29.78 -5.64 -45.21
N ARG A 297 28.79 -5.92 -46.08
CA ARG A 297 28.79 -7.02 -47.10
C ARG A 297 28.24 -6.61 -48.49
N THR A 298 28.72 -7.29 -49.55
CA THR A 298 28.56 -7.04 -51.01
C THR A 298 27.63 -8.00 -51.76
N GLU A 299 27.17 -7.59 -52.96
CA GLU A 299 25.94 -7.98 -53.68
C GLU A 299 25.89 -9.33 -54.45
N ASP A 300 27.00 -10.02 -54.74
CA ASP A 300 26.94 -11.27 -55.55
C ASP A 300 26.49 -12.53 -54.80
N ALA A 301 26.27 -12.44 -53.48
CA ALA A 301 25.60 -13.49 -52.69
C ALA A 301 24.07 -13.44 -52.83
N ALA A 302 23.51 -12.39 -53.45
CA ALA A 302 22.10 -12.04 -53.31
C ALA A 302 21.13 -13.11 -53.84
N THR A 303 21.38 -13.76 -54.98
CA THR A 303 20.39 -14.68 -55.58
C THR A 303 20.29 -16.02 -54.83
N ASP A 304 21.42 -16.62 -54.44
CA ASP A 304 21.44 -17.83 -53.60
C ASP A 304 21.02 -17.53 -52.16
N ALA A 305 21.37 -16.35 -51.64
CA ALA A 305 20.92 -15.90 -50.33
C ALA A 305 19.42 -15.63 -50.30
N VAL A 306 18.80 -15.15 -51.40
CA VAL A 306 17.36 -14.88 -51.46
C VAL A 306 16.56 -16.18 -51.41
N GLN A 307 16.96 -17.24 -52.12
CA GLN A 307 16.25 -18.52 -51.98
C GLN A 307 16.50 -19.15 -50.60
N ALA A 308 17.73 -19.12 -50.06
CA ALA A 308 18.02 -19.58 -48.71
C ALA A 308 17.25 -18.80 -47.63
N LEU A 309 17.00 -17.50 -47.87
CA LEU A 309 16.16 -16.65 -47.02
C LEU A 309 14.70 -17.11 -47.10
N PHE A 310 14.17 -17.35 -48.31
CA PHE A 310 12.80 -17.82 -48.50
C PHE A 310 12.57 -19.22 -47.91
N ASP A 311 13.54 -20.13 -47.98
CA ASP A 311 13.47 -21.46 -47.36
C ASP A 311 13.40 -21.38 -45.83
N ALA A 312 13.96 -20.33 -45.23
CA ALA A 312 13.89 -20.06 -43.79
C ALA A 312 12.61 -19.32 -43.35
N LEU A 313 11.81 -18.78 -44.28
CA LEU A 313 10.61 -18.02 -43.95
C LEU A 313 9.45 -18.95 -43.57
N PRO A 314 8.86 -18.83 -42.36
CA PRO A 314 7.74 -19.66 -41.93
C PRO A 314 6.39 -19.19 -42.51
N ILE A 315 6.38 -18.43 -43.60
CA ILE A 315 5.17 -17.84 -44.21
C ILE A 315 5.04 -18.27 -45.68
N ALA A 316 3.83 -18.25 -46.22
CA ALA A 316 3.61 -18.40 -47.66
C ALA A 316 4.01 -17.09 -48.36
N ALA A 317 5.08 -17.10 -49.16
CA ALA A 317 5.54 -15.92 -49.88
C ALA A 317 6.22 -16.28 -51.22
N MET A 318 6.19 -15.36 -52.17
CA MET A 318 6.87 -15.46 -53.46
C MET A 318 7.48 -14.12 -53.89
N LEU A 319 8.60 -14.20 -54.61
CA LEU A 319 9.22 -13.09 -55.33
C LEU A 319 8.89 -13.22 -56.82
N LEU A 320 8.36 -12.16 -57.42
CA LEU A 320 7.90 -12.12 -58.80
C LEU A 320 8.64 -11.04 -59.59
N SER A 321 9.13 -11.38 -60.78
CA SER A 321 9.66 -10.42 -61.75
C SER A 321 8.68 -10.26 -62.93
N PRO A 322 8.42 -9.02 -63.41
CA PRO A 322 7.48 -8.80 -64.50
C PRO A 322 8.05 -9.25 -65.86
N LEU A 323 7.28 -10.04 -66.59
CA LEU A 323 7.53 -10.38 -67.99
C LEU A 323 6.73 -9.42 -68.88
N ARG A 324 7.41 -8.51 -69.57
CA ARG A 324 6.77 -7.49 -70.39
C ARG A 324 6.73 -7.90 -71.86
N ALA A 325 5.61 -7.65 -72.52
CA ALA A 325 5.48 -7.78 -73.97
C ALA A 325 6.26 -6.67 -74.69
N ALA A 326 6.46 -6.80 -76.01
CA ALA A 326 7.13 -5.79 -76.82
C ALA A 326 6.43 -4.41 -76.82
N SER A 327 5.15 -4.36 -76.40
CA SER A 327 4.38 -3.13 -76.17
C SER A 327 4.71 -2.41 -74.85
N GLY A 328 5.49 -3.03 -73.96
CA GLY A 328 5.85 -2.50 -72.64
C GLY A 328 4.86 -2.83 -71.52
N GLU A 329 3.71 -3.44 -71.84
CA GLU A 329 2.74 -3.95 -70.85
C GLU A 329 3.22 -5.27 -70.23
N THR A 330 2.96 -5.46 -68.95
CA THR A 330 3.25 -6.73 -68.25
C THR A 330 2.26 -7.80 -68.71
N GLU A 331 2.78 -8.82 -69.40
CA GLU A 331 1.99 -9.95 -69.92
C GLU A 331 1.87 -11.07 -68.88
N ASP A 332 2.95 -11.32 -68.12
CA ASP A 332 2.99 -12.34 -67.09
C ASP A 332 4.00 -11.99 -65.98
N PHE A 333 4.11 -12.81 -64.95
CA PHE A 333 5.13 -12.73 -63.92
C PHE A 333 5.92 -14.02 -63.86
N ARG A 334 7.25 -13.92 -63.77
CA ARG A 334 8.11 -15.07 -63.45
C ARG A 334 8.32 -15.15 -61.94
N VAL A 335 8.21 -16.33 -61.37
CA VAL A 335 8.54 -16.59 -59.97
C VAL A 335 10.05 -16.73 -59.85
N GLU A 336 10.71 -15.81 -59.14
CA GLU A 336 12.17 -15.84 -58.90
C GLU A 336 12.51 -16.71 -57.68
N ALA A 337 11.69 -16.63 -56.63
CA ALA A 337 11.81 -17.43 -55.40
C ALA A 337 10.43 -17.66 -54.78
N ALA A 338 10.22 -18.80 -54.13
CA ALA A 338 8.96 -19.11 -53.44
C ALA A 338 9.21 -19.96 -52.20
N THR A 339 8.38 -19.80 -51.17
CA THR A 339 8.38 -20.69 -50.01
C THR A 339 7.56 -21.94 -50.31
N ALA A 340 7.89 -23.09 -49.68
CA ALA A 340 7.14 -24.34 -49.85
C ALA A 340 5.64 -24.17 -49.55
N ARG A 341 5.31 -23.35 -48.55
CA ARG A 341 3.92 -23.02 -48.17
C ARG A 341 3.16 -22.21 -49.23
N ALA A 342 3.85 -21.42 -50.06
CA ALA A 342 3.22 -20.78 -51.21
C ALA A 342 2.86 -21.81 -52.29
N GLY A 343 3.68 -22.87 -52.43
CA GLY A 343 3.40 -24.06 -53.24
C GLY A 343 2.10 -24.75 -52.84
N ASP A 344 1.88 -24.96 -51.55
CA ASP A 344 0.65 -25.61 -51.06
C ASP A 344 -0.61 -24.76 -51.29
N LEU A 345 -0.51 -23.43 -51.18
CA LEU A 345 -1.64 -22.51 -51.31
C LEU A 345 -2.03 -22.21 -52.77
N LEU A 346 -1.05 -22.16 -53.67
CA LEU A 346 -1.23 -21.81 -55.09
C LEU A 346 -0.98 -22.95 -56.06
N GLY A 347 -0.45 -24.10 -55.64
CA GLY A 347 -0.06 -25.21 -56.51
C GLY A 347 -0.68 -26.52 -56.04
N ARG A 348 -0.05 -27.63 -56.42
CA ARG A 348 -0.23 -28.93 -55.76
C ARG A 348 0.88 -29.11 -54.71
N PRO A 349 0.64 -29.84 -53.60
CA PRO A 349 1.66 -30.08 -52.60
C PRO A 349 2.93 -30.66 -53.22
N GLY A 350 4.08 -30.02 -52.98
CA GLY A 350 5.39 -30.45 -53.48
C GLY A 350 5.77 -30.01 -54.92
N GLU A 351 5.03 -29.09 -55.54
CA GLU A 351 5.34 -28.55 -56.87
C GLU A 351 6.34 -27.37 -56.79
N GLU A 352 7.46 -27.44 -57.51
CA GLU A 352 8.48 -26.38 -57.55
C GLU A 352 7.98 -25.20 -58.39
N LEU A 353 7.80 -24.03 -57.74
CA LEU A 353 7.23 -22.84 -58.37
C LEU A 353 8.28 -21.91 -58.99
N ALA A 354 9.53 -21.96 -58.52
CA ALA A 354 10.60 -21.10 -59.00
C ALA A 354 10.88 -21.31 -60.50
N GLY A 355 11.14 -20.21 -61.22
CA GLY A 355 11.39 -20.18 -62.66
C GLY A 355 10.17 -20.22 -63.57
N ARG A 356 8.98 -20.55 -63.04
CA ARG A 356 7.73 -20.68 -63.81
C ARG A 356 6.99 -19.36 -63.99
N ARG A 357 6.06 -19.33 -64.93
CA ARG A 357 5.18 -18.17 -65.17
C ARG A 357 3.88 -18.29 -64.39
N LEU A 358 3.44 -17.20 -63.76
CA LEU A 358 2.31 -17.21 -62.83
C LEU A 358 0.99 -17.66 -63.50
N LEU A 359 0.69 -17.16 -64.70
CA LEU A 359 -0.52 -17.54 -65.43
C LEU A 359 -0.46 -18.95 -66.05
N GLU A 360 0.72 -19.55 -66.15
CA GLU A 360 0.90 -20.90 -66.69
C GLU A 360 0.33 -21.97 -65.74
N PHE A 361 0.56 -21.83 -64.44
CA PHE A 361 0.09 -22.79 -63.44
C PHE A 361 -1.18 -22.33 -62.70
N ARG A 362 -1.49 -21.02 -62.70
CA ARG A 362 -2.76 -20.49 -62.16
C ARG A 362 -3.44 -19.50 -63.11
N PRO A 363 -4.09 -20.00 -64.19
CA PRO A 363 -4.79 -19.16 -65.17
C PRO A 363 -5.94 -18.33 -64.57
N ALA A 364 -6.57 -18.81 -63.50
CA ALA A 364 -7.70 -18.15 -62.85
C ALA A 364 -7.31 -16.80 -62.21
N LEU A 365 -6.04 -16.62 -61.82
CA LEU A 365 -5.55 -15.39 -61.19
C LEU A 365 -5.75 -14.16 -62.07
N ALA A 366 -5.73 -14.30 -63.40
CA ALA A 366 -5.93 -13.17 -64.32
C ALA A 366 -7.24 -12.40 -64.10
N GLN A 367 -8.26 -13.06 -63.52
CA GLN A 367 -9.57 -12.44 -63.21
C GLN A 367 -9.73 -12.12 -61.71
N GLU A 368 -8.74 -12.44 -60.88
CA GLU A 368 -8.79 -12.21 -59.43
C GLU A 368 -8.27 -10.81 -59.05
N PRO A 369 -8.77 -10.22 -57.94
CA PRO A 369 -8.30 -8.94 -57.43
C PRO A 369 -6.78 -8.89 -57.17
N LEU A 370 -6.18 -10.03 -56.82
CA LEU A 370 -4.74 -10.12 -56.57
C LEU A 370 -3.89 -9.78 -57.80
N TRP A 371 -4.32 -10.16 -59.00
CA TRP A 371 -3.61 -9.84 -60.24
C TRP A 371 -3.63 -8.34 -60.55
N GLN A 372 -4.80 -7.72 -60.36
CA GLN A 372 -4.94 -6.27 -60.49
C GLN A 372 -4.09 -5.54 -59.43
N GLY A 373 -4.02 -6.09 -58.22
CA GLY A 373 -3.11 -5.63 -57.16
C GLY A 373 -1.64 -5.64 -57.58
N CYS A 374 -1.16 -6.72 -58.19
CA CYS A 374 0.22 -6.81 -58.70
C CYS A 374 0.52 -5.77 -59.79
N LEU A 375 -0.36 -5.61 -60.78
CA LEU A 375 -0.19 -4.61 -61.84
C LEU A 375 -0.23 -3.18 -61.28
N HIS A 376 -1.11 -2.93 -60.32
CA HIS A 376 -1.22 -1.64 -59.65
C HIS A 376 0.04 -1.31 -58.85
N THR A 377 0.52 -2.23 -58.01
CA THR A 377 1.72 -2.03 -57.17
C THR A 377 2.99 -1.87 -58.01
N LEU A 378 3.12 -2.56 -59.15
CA LEU A 378 4.23 -2.31 -60.07
C LEU A 378 4.20 -0.90 -60.65
N THR A 379 3.02 -0.44 -61.04
CA THR A 379 2.85 0.84 -61.75
C THR A 379 2.95 2.04 -60.80
N THR A 380 2.33 1.94 -59.62
CA THR A 380 2.23 3.06 -58.66
C THR A 380 3.30 3.02 -57.56
N GLY A 381 3.82 1.83 -57.24
CA GLY A 381 4.66 1.60 -56.07
C GLY A 381 3.90 1.45 -54.75
N GLU A 382 2.58 1.65 -54.72
CA GLU A 382 1.78 1.49 -53.50
C GLU A 382 1.52 0.00 -53.21
N PRO A 383 1.73 -0.46 -51.95
CA PRO A 383 1.47 -1.84 -51.58
C PRO A 383 -0.03 -2.14 -51.61
N TYR A 384 -0.39 -3.27 -52.20
CA TYR A 384 -1.78 -3.76 -52.25
C TYR A 384 -2.02 -4.81 -51.16
N GLU A 385 -3.21 -4.82 -50.59
CA GLU A 385 -3.67 -5.85 -49.66
C GLU A 385 -5.09 -6.30 -50.05
N SER A 386 -5.30 -7.60 -50.18
CA SER A 386 -6.59 -8.17 -50.55
C SER A 386 -7.55 -8.22 -49.36
N GLU A 387 -8.86 -8.27 -49.65
CA GLU A 387 -9.83 -8.70 -48.65
C GLU A 387 -9.52 -10.14 -48.18
N PRO A 388 -9.88 -10.49 -46.93
CA PRO A 388 -9.72 -11.84 -46.42
C PRO A 388 -10.54 -12.85 -47.22
N PHE A 389 -9.91 -13.95 -47.65
CA PHE A 389 -10.56 -15.04 -48.38
C PHE A 389 -10.29 -16.38 -47.71
N ALA A 390 -11.25 -17.31 -47.84
CA ALA A 390 -11.14 -18.65 -47.27
C ALA A 390 -10.47 -19.63 -48.24
N HIS A 391 -9.60 -20.48 -47.73
CA HIS A 391 -8.90 -21.55 -48.45
C HIS A 391 -8.99 -22.85 -47.66
N GLU A 392 -9.32 -23.95 -48.34
CA GLU A 392 -9.42 -25.27 -47.73
C GLU A 392 -8.03 -25.91 -47.67
N GLU A 393 -7.55 -26.17 -46.45
CA GLU A 393 -6.24 -26.75 -46.18
C GLU A 393 -6.41 -28.12 -45.52
N VAL A 394 -5.67 -29.13 -45.98
CA VAL A 394 -5.68 -30.46 -45.36
C VAL A 394 -4.62 -30.49 -44.26
N VAL A 395 -5.04 -30.46 -43.00
CA VAL A 395 -4.16 -30.56 -41.84
C VAL A 395 -4.46 -31.89 -41.15
N ALA A 396 -3.47 -32.79 -41.09
CA ALA A 396 -3.59 -34.12 -40.45
C ALA A 396 -4.80 -34.94 -40.96
N ASP A 397 -4.97 -35.04 -42.29
CA ASP A 397 -6.06 -35.76 -42.98
C ASP A 397 -7.48 -35.22 -42.74
N ILE A 398 -7.61 -33.99 -42.21
CA ILE A 398 -8.89 -33.30 -42.03
C ILE A 398 -8.86 -32.01 -42.85
N ALA A 399 -9.86 -31.80 -43.72
CA ALA A 399 -10.03 -30.56 -44.45
C ALA A 399 -10.55 -29.46 -43.52
N ALA A 400 -9.79 -28.39 -43.35
CA ALA A 400 -10.13 -27.22 -42.54
C ALA A 400 -10.11 -25.94 -43.39
N LEU A 401 -11.12 -25.08 -43.22
CA LEU A 401 -11.15 -23.77 -43.87
C LEU A 401 -10.26 -22.78 -43.10
N SER A 402 -9.17 -22.33 -43.71
CA SER A 402 -8.26 -21.29 -43.21
C SER A 402 -8.53 -19.96 -43.94
N THR A 403 -8.50 -18.82 -43.23
CA THR A 403 -8.70 -17.49 -43.87
C THR A 403 -7.35 -16.80 -44.09
N TYR A 404 -7.13 -16.21 -45.27
CA TYR A 404 -5.89 -15.53 -45.65
C TYR A 404 -6.16 -14.13 -46.21
N SER A 405 -5.22 -13.20 -46.03
CA SER A 405 -5.11 -12.02 -46.89
C SER A 405 -3.79 -12.06 -47.66
N ALA A 406 -3.81 -11.64 -48.92
CA ALA A 406 -2.63 -11.54 -49.76
C ALA A 406 -2.15 -10.07 -49.79
N ARG A 407 -0.86 -9.87 -49.57
CA ARG A 407 -0.22 -8.55 -49.62
C ARG A 407 0.85 -8.53 -50.69
N VAL A 408 0.87 -7.47 -51.50
CA VAL A 408 1.84 -7.25 -52.58
C VAL A 408 2.62 -5.98 -52.28
N ALA A 409 3.95 -6.07 -52.27
CA ALA A 409 4.84 -4.94 -52.08
C ALA A 409 5.93 -4.92 -53.15
N ARG A 410 6.34 -3.74 -53.59
CA ARG A 410 7.41 -3.58 -54.60
C ARG A 410 8.79 -3.66 -53.94
N LEU A 411 9.67 -4.46 -54.51
CA LEU A 411 11.09 -4.55 -54.18
C LEU A 411 11.88 -4.25 -55.46
N GLU A 412 12.33 -3.00 -55.60
CA GLU A 412 12.93 -2.48 -56.84
C GLU A 412 12.06 -2.72 -58.09
N GLU A 413 12.50 -3.58 -59.01
CA GLU A 413 11.81 -3.99 -60.24
C GLU A 413 11.00 -5.30 -60.07
N ALA A 414 11.01 -5.90 -58.88
CA ALA A 414 10.29 -7.11 -58.53
C ALA A 414 9.13 -6.82 -57.55
N LEU A 415 8.26 -7.81 -57.37
CA LEU A 415 7.20 -7.79 -56.37
C LEU A 415 7.42 -8.92 -55.36
N VAL A 416 7.21 -8.62 -54.09
CA VAL A 416 7.05 -9.64 -53.05
C VAL A 416 5.56 -9.80 -52.77
N VAL A 417 5.06 -11.02 -52.92
CA VAL A 417 3.70 -11.40 -52.57
C VAL A 417 3.75 -12.30 -51.34
N SER A 418 3.03 -11.95 -50.28
CA SER A 418 2.93 -12.75 -49.08
C SER A 418 1.47 -13.02 -48.72
N TRP A 419 1.20 -14.24 -48.23
CA TRP A 419 -0.09 -14.62 -47.70
C TRP A 419 -0.01 -14.70 -46.18
N ILE A 420 -0.80 -13.84 -45.54
CA ILE A 420 -0.90 -13.79 -44.09
C ILE A 420 -2.10 -14.65 -43.70
N ARG A 421 -1.82 -15.79 -43.04
CA ARG A 421 -2.86 -16.61 -42.45
C ARG A 421 -3.45 -15.87 -41.25
N HIS A 422 -4.76 -15.67 -41.26
CA HIS A 422 -5.50 -15.24 -40.08
C HIS A 422 -5.79 -16.49 -39.25
N GLY A 423 -4.92 -16.80 -38.30
CA GLY A 423 -5.26 -17.78 -37.26
C GLY A 423 -6.43 -17.25 -36.42
N SER A 424 -7.36 -18.12 -36.02
CA SER A 424 -8.21 -17.82 -34.87
C SER A 424 -7.27 -17.43 -33.72
N SER A 425 -7.27 -16.15 -33.36
CA SER A 425 -6.15 -15.55 -32.65
C SER A 425 -5.97 -16.21 -31.27
N ASP A 426 -4.80 -16.78 -30.98
CA ASP A 426 -4.46 -17.33 -29.64
C ASP A 426 -4.72 -16.31 -28.52
N ARG A 427 -4.69 -15.00 -28.82
CA ARG A 427 -5.06 -13.93 -27.88
C ARG A 427 -6.54 -13.91 -27.52
N GLN A 428 -7.45 -14.29 -28.42
CA GLN A 428 -8.88 -14.39 -28.12
C GLN A 428 -9.17 -15.63 -27.27
N GLU A 429 -8.53 -16.76 -27.57
CA GLU A 429 -8.65 -17.98 -26.75
C GLU A 429 -8.06 -17.75 -25.35
N GLN A 430 -6.90 -17.08 -25.25
CA GLN A 430 -6.31 -16.71 -23.97
C GLN A 430 -7.18 -15.69 -23.21
N ARG A 431 -7.76 -14.68 -23.88
CA ARG A 431 -8.70 -13.75 -23.24
C ARG A 431 -9.98 -14.44 -22.78
N LEU A 432 -10.50 -15.41 -23.54
CA LEU A 432 -11.62 -16.24 -23.10
C LEU A 432 -11.21 -17.05 -21.86
N ALA A 433 -10.04 -17.69 -21.89
CA ALA A 433 -9.48 -18.44 -20.75
C ALA A 433 -9.29 -17.58 -19.49
N ASP A 434 -8.83 -16.34 -19.66
CA ASP A 434 -8.67 -15.38 -18.57
C ASP A 434 -10.03 -14.90 -18.04
N LEU A 435 -11.01 -14.61 -18.91
CA LEU A 435 -12.38 -14.26 -18.50
C LEU A 435 -13.08 -15.41 -17.77
N GLN A 436 -12.82 -16.66 -18.16
CA GLN A 436 -13.35 -17.87 -17.52
C GLN A 436 -12.76 -18.08 -16.12
N ARG A 437 -11.44 -17.87 -15.97
CA ARG A 437 -10.78 -17.91 -14.66
C ARG A 437 -11.25 -16.77 -13.76
N LEU A 438 -11.28 -15.54 -14.27
CA LEU A 438 -11.70 -14.35 -13.50
C LEU A 438 -13.18 -14.42 -13.09
N GLY A 439 -14.06 -14.94 -13.95
CA GLY A 439 -15.47 -15.15 -13.64
C GLY A 439 -15.78 -16.43 -12.84
N ASN A 440 -14.78 -17.28 -12.61
CA ASN A 440 -14.95 -18.67 -12.16
C ASN A 440 -16.05 -19.42 -12.93
N LEU A 441 -16.04 -19.29 -14.27
CA LEU A 441 -17.01 -19.82 -15.20
C LEU A 441 -16.39 -20.93 -16.06
N GLY A 442 -16.96 -22.12 -16.05
CA GLY A 442 -16.62 -23.19 -16.99
C GLY A 442 -17.78 -23.48 -17.93
N TRP A 443 -17.50 -23.95 -19.15
CA TRP A 443 -18.52 -24.42 -20.08
C TRP A 443 -18.39 -25.92 -20.28
N ALA A 444 -19.52 -26.55 -20.55
CA ALA A 444 -19.65 -27.96 -20.79
C ALA A 444 -20.65 -28.19 -21.92
N ASN A 445 -20.27 -29.02 -22.89
CA ASN A 445 -21.12 -29.42 -23.99
C ASN A 445 -21.39 -30.92 -23.88
N TRP A 446 -22.61 -31.32 -24.17
CA TRP A 446 -23.01 -32.73 -24.19
C TRP A 446 -23.75 -33.04 -25.48
N ASN A 447 -23.22 -33.99 -26.25
CA ASN A 447 -23.91 -34.53 -27.41
C ASN A 447 -24.83 -35.66 -26.92
N LEU A 448 -26.14 -35.47 -27.05
CA LEU A 448 -27.13 -36.42 -26.57
C LEU A 448 -27.23 -37.68 -27.47
N ALA A 449 -26.82 -37.57 -28.74
CA ALA A 449 -26.83 -38.68 -29.69
C ALA A 449 -25.60 -39.59 -29.52
N THR A 450 -24.40 -39.02 -29.42
CA THR A 450 -23.14 -39.78 -29.26
C THR A 450 -22.82 -40.11 -27.80
N GLN A 451 -23.52 -39.48 -26.84
CA GLN A 451 -23.20 -39.50 -25.40
C GLN A 451 -21.81 -38.96 -25.05
N GLU A 452 -21.20 -38.20 -25.95
CA GLU A 452 -19.95 -37.51 -25.71
C GLU A 452 -20.18 -36.26 -24.86
N ALA A 453 -19.24 -36.02 -23.95
CA ALA A 453 -19.21 -34.82 -23.12
C ALA A 453 -17.89 -34.11 -23.38
N SER A 454 -17.90 -32.79 -23.39
CA SER A 454 -16.72 -31.94 -23.47
C SER A 454 -16.80 -30.90 -22.36
N TRP A 455 -15.79 -30.82 -21.51
CA TRP A 455 -15.70 -29.85 -20.43
C TRP A 455 -14.50 -28.97 -20.63
N SER A 456 -14.63 -27.68 -20.35
CA SER A 456 -13.47 -26.82 -20.26
C SER A 456 -12.60 -27.16 -19.06
N THR A 457 -11.31 -26.82 -19.13
CA THR A 457 -10.35 -26.98 -18.02
C THR A 457 -10.86 -26.36 -16.73
N GLN A 458 -11.60 -25.25 -16.81
CA GLN A 458 -12.20 -24.58 -15.66
C GLN A 458 -13.30 -25.41 -14.99
N VAL A 459 -14.10 -26.19 -15.73
CA VAL A 459 -15.10 -27.08 -15.13
C VAL A 459 -14.43 -28.14 -14.27
N PHE A 460 -13.35 -28.77 -14.76
CA PHE A 460 -12.56 -29.73 -13.97
C PHE A 460 -12.02 -29.10 -12.68
N ALA A 461 -11.50 -27.87 -12.75
CA ALA A 461 -11.03 -27.12 -11.59
C ALA A 461 -12.15 -26.80 -10.59
N ILE A 462 -13.32 -26.35 -11.05
CA ILE A 462 -14.50 -26.02 -10.22
C ILE A 462 -14.94 -27.25 -9.41
N PHE A 463 -15.04 -28.41 -10.06
CA PHE A 463 -15.41 -29.67 -9.39
C PHE A 463 -14.23 -30.32 -8.64
N SER A 464 -13.02 -29.78 -8.74
CA SER A 464 -11.79 -30.38 -8.19
C SER A 464 -11.61 -31.84 -8.64
N ARG A 465 -11.88 -32.09 -9.93
CA ARG A 465 -11.84 -33.42 -10.56
C ARG A 465 -10.62 -33.52 -11.46
N ASP A 466 -9.95 -34.67 -11.42
CA ASP A 466 -8.84 -34.99 -12.32
C ASP A 466 -9.30 -35.04 -13.80
N PRO A 467 -8.69 -34.26 -14.71
CA PRO A 467 -8.96 -34.32 -16.15
C PRO A 467 -8.76 -35.72 -16.75
N GLY A 468 -7.87 -36.55 -16.18
CA GLY A 468 -7.63 -37.92 -16.65
C GLY A 468 -8.83 -38.86 -16.51
N LEU A 469 -9.81 -38.53 -15.66
CA LEU A 469 -11.06 -39.28 -15.50
C LEU A 469 -12.14 -38.90 -16.53
N GLY A 470 -11.85 -37.92 -17.40
CA GLY A 470 -12.76 -37.42 -18.41
C GLY A 470 -13.97 -36.64 -17.85
N PRO A 471 -14.72 -35.97 -18.75
CA PRO A 471 -15.89 -35.18 -18.42
C PRO A 471 -17.07 -36.06 -18.00
N VAL A 472 -17.89 -35.55 -17.07
CA VAL A 472 -19.09 -36.27 -16.61
C VAL A 472 -20.24 -36.00 -17.59
N ARG A 473 -20.96 -37.08 -17.95
CA ARG A 473 -22.17 -36.99 -18.78
C ARG A 473 -23.25 -36.17 -18.08
N LEU A 474 -24.12 -35.52 -18.85
CA LEU A 474 -25.18 -34.67 -18.31
C LEU A 474 -26.07 -35.40 -17.28
N THR A 475 -26.38 -36.68 -17.51
CA THR A 475 -27.17 -37.51 -16.59
C THR A 475 -26.44 -37.87 -15.30
N GLY A 476 -25.10 -37.78 -15.27
CA GLY A 476 -24.27 -37.99 -14.08
C GLY A 476 -24.03 -36.72 -13.26
N MET A 477 -24.40 -35.54 -13.77
CA MET A 477 -24.26 -34.27 -13.03
C MET A 477 -24.94 -34.29 -11.64
N PRO A 478 -26.14 -34.87 -11.46
CA PRO A 478 -26.78 -34.95 -10.13
C PRO A 478 -26.00 -35.74 -9.09
N GLU A 479 -25.12 -36.67 -9.50
CA GLU A 479 -24.31 -37.49 -8.57
C GLU A 479 -23.19 -36.67 -7.91
N LEU A 480 -22.80 -35.55 -8.53
CA LEU A 480 -21.80 -34.63 -7.98
C LEU A 480 -22.38 -33.65 -6.96
N ALA A 481 -23.70 -33.46 -6.96
CA ALA A 481 -24.39 -32.57 -6.05
C ALA A 481 -24.51 -33.17 -4.65
N LEU A 482 -24.64 -32.32 -3.63
CA LEU A 482 -25.00 -32.77 -2.29
C LEU A 482 -26.38 -33.49 -2.31
N PRO A 483 -26.61 -34.46 -1.40
CA PRO A 483 -27.86 -35.24 -1.38
C PRO A 483 -29.15 -34.40 -1.33
N GLU A 484 -29.08 -33.22 -0.72
CA GLU A 484 -30.19 -32.26 -0.61
C GLU A 484 -30.54 -31.61 -1.96
N ASP A 485 -29.53 -31.35 -2.80
CA ASP A 485 -29.68 -30.59 -4.05
C ASP A 485 -29.85 -31.53 -5.27
N ALA A 486 -29.42 -32.79 -5.16
CA ALA A 486 -29.48 -33.80 -6.23
C ALA A 486 -30.89 -34.06 -6.81
N PRO A 487 -32.00 -34.10 -6.04
CA PRO A 487 -33.34 -34.32 -6.60
C PRO A 487 -33.81 -33.19 -7.51
N ALA A 488 -33.48 -31.94 -7.17
CA ALA A 488 -33.83 -30.77 -7.98
C ALA A 488 -33.05 -30.78 -9.31
N LEU A 489 -31.74 -31.04 -9.23
CA LEU A 489 -30.87 -31.12 -10.41
C LEU A 489 -31.26 -32.29 -11.33
N THR A 490 -31.62 -33.46 -10.77
CA THR A 490 -32.10 -34.62 -11.53
C THR A 490 -33.37 -34.31 -12.31
N ARG A 491 -34.31 -33.57 -11.71
CA ARG A 491 -35.56 -33.16 -12.38
C ARG A 491 -35.26 -32.21 -13.53
N ALA A 492 -34.40 -31.20 -13.29
CA ALA A 492 -34.01 -30.22 -14.28
C ALA A 492 -33.31 -30.87 -15.49
N VAL A 493 -32.32 -31.73 -15.25
CA VAL A 493 -31.62 -32.49 -16.30
C VAL A 493 -32.59 -33.36 -17.11
N ARG A 494 -33.54 -34.02 -16.43
CA ARG A 494 -34.54 -34.87 -17.12
C ARG A 494 -35.48 -34.05 -18.00
N GLU A 495 -35.93 -32.89 -17.56
CA GLU A 495 -36.77 -31.99 -18.38
C GLU A 495 -36.00 -31.43 -19.58
N LEU A 496 -34.73 -31.06 -19.38
CA LEU A 496 -33.85 -30.58 -20.45
C LEU A 496 -33.68 -31.63 -21.54
N VAL A 497 -33.33 -32.87 -21.19
CA VAL A 497 -33.12 -33.95 -22.16
C VAL A 497 -34.40 -34.37 -22.87
N ARG A 498 -35.54 -34.43 -22.16
CA ARG A 498 -36.81 -34.92 -22.76
C ARG A 498 -37.58 -33.86 -23.54
N ARG A 499 -37.50 -32.60 -23.13
CA ARG A 499 -38.37 -31.52 -23.65
C ARG A 499 -37.58 -30.31 -24.16
N GLY A 500 -36.25 -30.33 -24.09
CA GLY A 500 -35.41 -29.20 -24.47
C GLY A 500 -35.55 -27.97 -23.55
N ARG A 501 -36.10 -28.12 -22.34
CA ARG A 501 -36.37 -26.99 -21.46
C ARG A 501 -35.09 -26.54 -20.75
N ALA A 502 -34.62 -25.34 -21.08
CA ALA A 502 -33.51 -24.69 -20.40
C ALA A 502 -33.76 -24.53 -18.89
N PHE A 503 -32.70 -24.58 -18.10
CA PHE A 503 -32.77 -24.32 -16.67
C PHE A 503 -31.57 -23.52 -16.16
N ASP A 504 -31.79 -22.87 -15.02
CA ASP A 504 -30.79 -22.16 -14.23
C ASP A 504 -30.99 -22.55 -12.77
N LEU A 505 -30.04 -23.29 -12.21
CA LEU A 505 -30.18 -23.85 -10.87
C LEU A 505 -28.89 -23.70 -10.06
N PRO A 506 -28.95 -23.11 -8.87
CA PRO A 506 -27.88 -23.22 -7.90
C PRO A 506 -27.90 -24.59 -7.22
N PHE A 507 -26.72 -25.15 -6.96
CA PHE A 507 -26.54 -26.40 -6.22
C PHE A 507 -25.18 -26.42 -5.55
N ARG A 508 -25.00 -27.28 -4.55
CA ARG A 508 -23.75 -27.41 -3.80
C ARG A 508 -23.06 -28.73 -4.13
N VAL A 509 -21.73 -28.69 -4.08
CA VAL A 509 -20.88 -29.87 -4.28
C VAL A 509 -19.86 -29.96 -3.15
N ARG A 510 -19.39 -31.18 -2.86
CA ARG A 510 -18.28 -31.40 -1.93
C ARG A 510 -16.98 -31.58 -2.70
N THR A 511 -16.03 -30.68 -2.46
CA THR A 511 -14.68 -30.74 -3.03
C THR A 511 -13.64 -30.96 -1.92
N SER A 512 -12.38 -31.15 -2.29
CA SER A 512 -11.25 -31.23 -1.34
C SER A 512 -11.13 -29.97 -0.48
N GLY A 513 -11.50 -28.80 -1.01
CA GLY A 513 -11.52 -27.52 -0.29
C GLY A 513 -12.81 -27.24 0.50
N GLY A 514 -13.68 -28.23 0.68
CA GLY A 514 -14.97 -28.11 1.36
C GLY A 514 -16.16 -27.95 0.42
N ILE A 515 -17.26 -27.39 0.94
CA ILE A 515 -18.49 -27.19 0.18
C ILE A 515 -18.32 -25.98 -0.76
N ARG A 516 -18.61 -26.17 -2.04
CA ARG A 516 -18.71 -25.10 -3.04
C ARG A 516 -20.16 -24.87 -3.42
N HIS A 517 -20.51 -23.60 -3.65
CA HIS A 517 -21.82 -23.18 -4.15
C HIS A 517 -21.71 -22.89 -5.63
N LEU A 518 -22.34 -23.72 -6.46
CA LEU A 518 -22.28 -23.61 -7.91
C LEU A 518 -23.64 -23.18 -8.48
N ARG A 519 -23.62 -22.64 -9.69
CA ARG A 519 -24.80 -22.37 -10.52
C ARG A 519 -24.59 -23.01 -11.88
N LEU A 520 -25.52 -23.86 -12.31
CA LEU A 520 -25.53 -24.45 -13.66
C LEU A 520 -26.67 -23.83 -14.45
N VAL A 521 -26.32 -23.20 -15.57
CA VAL A 521 -27.25 -22.80 -16.61
C VAL A 521 -27.04 -23.75 -17.78
N ALA A 522 -28.10 -24.40 -18.27
CA ALA A 522 -28.00 -25.35 -19.37
C ALA A 522 -29.15 -25.19 -20.36
N GLU A 523 -28.82 -25.20 -21.64
CA GLU A 523 -29.73 -25.02 -22.78
C GLU A 523 -29.53 -26.13 -23.80
N ALA A 524 -30.60 -26.58 -24.44
CA ALA A 524 -30.56 -27.66 -25.44
C ALA A 524 -30.67 -27.11 -26.86
N VAL A 525 -29.87 -27.65 -27.76
CA VAL A 525 -29.96 -27.44 -29.21
C VAL A 525 -30.72 -28.63 -29.81
N ALA A 526 -31.76 -28.32 -30.57
CA ALA A 526 -32.62 -29.32 -31.20
C ALA A 526 -32.28 -29.49 -32.70
N ASP A 527 -32.58 -30.68 -33.22
CA ASP A 527 -32.52 -30.94 -34.66
C ASP A 527 -33.72 -30.32 -35.42
N MET A 528 -33.76 -30.56 -36.73
CA MET A 528 -34.82 -30.07 -37.63
C MET A 528 -36.22 -30.59 -37.28
N HIS A 529 -36.32 -31.62 -36.45
CA HIS A 529 -37.57 -32.23 -36.00
C HIS A 529 -37.96 -31.78 -34.58
N GLY A 530 -37.19 -30.86 -33.97
CA GLY A 530 -37.42 -30.36 -32.62
C GLY A 530 -36.96 -31.31 -31.52
N THR A 531 -36.17 -32.34 -31.86
CA THR A 531 -35.61 -33.28 -30.89
C THR A 531 -34.30 -32.73 -30.33
N PRO A 532 -34.10 -32.63 -29.01
CA PRO A 532 -32.82 -32.23 -28.42
C PRO A 532 -31.68 -33.17 -28.84
N VAL A 533 -30.64 -32.62 -29.46
CA VAL A 533 -29.46 -33.39 -29.92
C VAL A 533 -28.18 -32.97 -29.22
N GLU A 534 -28.08 -31.73 -28.75
CA GLU A 534 -26.92 -31.22 -28.02
C GLU A 534 -27.38 -30.38 -26.83
N VAL A 535 -26.53 -30.26 -25.81
CA VAL A 535 -26.74 -29.38 -24.65
C VAL A 535 -25.48 -28.58 -24.41
N HIS A 536 -25.63 -27.27 -24.26
CA HIS A 536 -24.59 -26.35 -23.82
C HIS A 536 -24.89 -25.89 -22.40
N GLY A 537 -23.91 -25.95 -21.52
CA GLY A 537 -24.05 -25.53 -20.14
C GLY A 537 -22.87 -24.70 -19.64
N VAL A 538 -23.18 -23.77 -18.74
CA VAL A 538 -22.22 -22.91 -18.05
C VAL A 538 -22.32 -23.18 -16.55
N ILE A 539 -21.18 -23.46 -15.93
CA ILE A 539 -21.04 -23.70 -14.49
C ILE A 539 -20.28 -22.53 -13.89
N GLN A 540 -20.89 -21.83 -12.94
CA GLN A 540 -20.27 -20.74 -12.19
C GLN A 540 -20.01 -21.14 -10.73
N ASP A 541 -18.81 -20.89 -10.22
CA ASP A 541 -18.52 -20.97 -8.78
C ASP A 541 -18.91 -19.66 -8.08
N MET A 542 -19.95 -19.72 -7.26
CA MET A 542 -20.46 -18.59 -6.47
C MET A 542 -20.02 -18.65 -5.00
N THR A 543 -19.07 -19.51 -4.63
CA THR A 543 -18.68 -19.73 -3.22
C THR A 543 -18.16 -18.46 -2.56
N ALA A 544 -17.25 -17.72 -3.23
CA ALA A 544 -16.71 -16.47 -2.69
C ALA A 544 -17.81 -15.42 -2.49
N ARG A 545 -18.72 -15.29 -3.46
CA ARG A 545 -19.88 -14.40 -3.37
C ARG A 545 -20.79 -14.75 -2.21
N ARG A 546 -21.14 -16.04 -2.04
CA ARG A 546 -21.99 -16.50 -0.93
C ARG A 546 -21.34 -16.28 0.43
N ARG A 547 -20.02 -16.45 0.56
CA ARG A 547 -19.30 -16.14 1.80
C ARG A 547 -19.32 -14.65 2.12
N ALA A 548 -19.13 -13.79 1.13
CA ALA A 548 -19.18 -12.34 1.31
C ALA A 548 -20.59 -11.84 1.71
N GLU A 549 -21.63 -12.37 1.07
CA GLU A 549 -23.04 -12.06 1.42
C GLU A 549 -23.35 -12.44 2.87
N LEU A 550 -22.92 -13.62 3.33
CA LEU A 550 -23.12 -14.05 4.71
C LEU A 550 -22.33 -13.20 5.71
N ALA A 551 -21.06 -12.90 5.41
CA ALA A 551 -20.22 -12.06 6.27
C ALA A 551 -20.79 -10.63 6.42
N LEU A 552 -21.41 -10.08 5.36
CA LEU A 552 -22.07 -8.78 5.41
C LEU A 552 -23.28 -8.82 6.37
N VAL A 553 -24.13 -9.83 6.26
CA VAL A 553 -25.30 -10.00 7.15
C VAL A 553 -24.87 -10.15 8.61
N GLU A 554 -23.83 -10.95 8.87
CA GLU A 554 -23.26 -11.09 10.22
C GLU A 554 -22.70 -9.75 10.76
N SER A 555 -22.00 -8.99 9.92
CA SER A 555 -21.49 -7.67 10.28
C SER A 555 -22.61 -6.66 10.56
N GLU A 556 -23.68 -6.64 9.75
CA GLU A 556 -24.83 -5.77 9.96
C GLU A 556 -25.54 -6.10 11.28
N GLN A 557 -25.73 -7.38 11.58
CA GLN A 557 -26.32 -7.83 12.85
C GLN A 557 -25.45 -7.45 14.06
N ALA A 558 -24.13 -7.57 13.95
CA ALA A 558 -23.20 -7.17 15.00
C ALA A 558 -23.28 -5.66 15.28
N ILE A 559 -23.33 -4.83 14.23
CA ILE A 559 -23.46 -3.37 14.36
C ILE A 559 -24.78 -2.99 15.05
N LEU A 560 -25.89 -3.60 14.64
CA LEU A 560 -27.20 -3.33 15.26
C LEU A 560 -27.20 -3.70 16.74
N THR A 561 -26.66 -4.86 17.09
CA THR A 561 -26.57 -5.31 18.48
C THR A 561 -25.71 -4.36 19.33
N GLN A 562 -24.58 -3.88 18.79
CA GLN A 562 -23.73 -2.92 19.47
C GLN A 562 -24.43 -1.57 19.66
N HIS A 563 -25.21 -1.13 18.68
CA HIS A 563 -26.01 0.09 18.79
C HIS A 563 -27.05 -0.02 19.91
N ASP A 564 -27.77 -1.14 19.99
CA ASP A 564 -28.78 -1.39 21.02
C ASP A 564 -28.17 -1.39 22.43
N VAL A 565 -27.00 -2.02 22.61
CA VAL A 565 -26.27 -2.03 23.88
C VAL A 565 -25.86 -0.62 24.30
N LEU A 566 -25.24 0.15 23.40
CA LEU A 566 -24.83 1.53 23.70
C LEU A 566 -26.03 2.44 24.03
N GLN A 567 -27.16 2.24 23.34
CA GLN A 567 -28.38 3.00 23.62
C GLN A 567 -28.99 2.62 24.99
N ALA A 568 -28.95 1.34 25.36
CA ALA A 568 -29.38 0.88 26.68
C ALA A 568 -28.50 1.45 27.79
N GLU A 569 -27.17 1.45 27.62
CA GLU A 569 -26.22 2.05 28.55
C GLU A 569 -26.46 3.56 28.73
N ARG A 570 -26.62 4.31 27.63
CA ARG A 570 -26.95 5.75 27.68
C ARG A 570 -28.26 6.01 28.42
N THR A 571 -29.28 5.20 28.16
CA THR A 571 -30.58 5.32 28.82
C THR A 571 -30.47 5.05 30.33
N LEU A 572 -29.68 4.05 30.72
CA LEU A 572 -29.44 3.73 32.13
C LEU A 572 -28.68 4.85 32.84
N ALA A 573 -27.60 5.37 32.24
CA ALA A 573 -26.82 6.48 32.79
C ALA A 573 -27.68 7.73 33.03
N SER A 574 -28.51 8.11 32.05
CA SER A 574 -29.43 9.25 32.17
C SER A 574 -30.47 9.05 33.28
N ARG A 575 -31.03 7.83 33.43
CA ARG A 575 -31.97 7.52 34.52
C ARG A 575 -31.30 7.57 35.90
N LEU A 576 -30.08 7.06 36.03
CA LEU A 576 -29.30 7.13 37.26
C LEU A 576 -29.00 8.59 37.62
N GLN A 577 -28.57 9.40 36.65
CA GLN A 577 -28.34 10.83 36.86
C GLN A 577 -29.60 11.55 37.35
N HIS A 578 -30.75 11.32 36.71
CA HIS A 578 -32.01 11.96 37.13
C HIS A 578 -32.46 11.53 38.54
N ALA A 579 -32.18 10.29 38.93
CA ALA A 579 -32.46 9.80 40.28
C ALA A 579 -31.54 10.43 41.34
N LEU A 580 -30.27 10.68 40.99
CA LEU A 580 -29.27 11.27 41.90
C LEU A 580 -29.36 12.79 41.97
N LEU A 581 -29.71 13.46 40.86
CA LEU A 581 -29.83 14.91 40.70
C LEU A 581 -31.23 15.24 40.14
N PRO A 582 -32.27 15.30 40.99
CA PRO A 582 -33.59 15.73 40.56
C PRO A 582 -33.56 17.23 40.26
N LEU A 583 -33.30 17.57 38.98
CA LEU A 583 -33.36 18.93 38.48
C LEU A 583 -34.84 19.32 38.32
N ALA A 584 -35.25 20.38 39.01
CA ALA A 584 -36.58 20.96 38.82
C ALA A 584 -36.57 21.80 37.53
N ASN A 585 -37.52 21.53 36.63
CA ASN A 585 -37.70 22.32 35.40
C ASN A 585 -38.27 23.74 35.66
N ARG A 586 -38.42 24.14 36.93
CA ARG A 586 -38.97 25.43 37.36
C ARG A 586 -38.26 25.88 38.65
N PRO A 587 -38.19 27.20 38.90
CA PRO A 587 -37.70 27.72 40.17
C PRO A 587 -38.46 27.11 41.35
N VAL A 588 -37.73 26.72 42.38
CA VAL A 588 -38.27 26.16 43.62
C VAL A 588 -38.38 27.28 44.65
N HIS A 589 -39.50 27.34 45.35
CA HIS A 589 -39.68 28.23 46.49
C HIS A 589 -39.47 27.44 47.79
N LEU A 590 -38.54 27.89 48.64
CA LEU A 590 -38.21 27.23 49.90
C LEU A 590 -37.77 28.26 50.94
N ALA A 591 -38.31 28.19 52.16
CA ALA A 591 -38.04 29.15 53.24
C ALA A 591 -38.10 30.63 52.80
N GLY A 592 -39.07 31.01 51.96
CA GLY A 592 -39.20 32.38 51.44
C GLY A 592 -38.17 32.79 50.37
N LEU A 593 -37.27 31.90 49.96
CA LEU A 593 -36.32 32.09 48.86
C LEU A 593 -36.91 31.58 47.53
N ARG A 594 -36.48 32.17 46.43
CA ARG A 594 -36.66 31.62 45.08
C ARG A 594 -35.33 31.06 44.59
N VAL A 595 -35.28 29.75 44.30
CA VAL A 595 -34.06 29.03 43.93
C VAL A 595 -34.18 28.47 42.52
N GLU A 596 -33.24 28.81 41.64
CA GLU A 596 -33.09 28.24 40.30
C GLU A 596 -31.77 27.48 40.23
N VAL A 597 -31.74 26.35 39.52
CA VAL A 597 -30.55 25.50 39.44
C VAL A 597 -30.27 25.11 38.00
N ALA A 598 -29.01 25.20 37.61
CA ALA A 598 -28.51 24.68 36.35
C ALA A 598 -27.40 23.66 36.62
N TYR A 599 -27.50 22.51 35.95
CA TYR A 599 -26.49 21.47 35.99
C TYR A 599 -26.19 21.04 34.56
N LEU A 600 -24.94 21.15 34.16
CA LEU A 600 -24.47 20.85 32.81
C LEU A 600 -23.30 19.89 32.91
N PRO A 601 -23.46 18.62 32.52
CA PRO A 601 -22.36 17.68 32.57
C PRO A 601 -21.28 18.01 31.52
N ALA A 602 -20.06 17.54 31.77
CA ALA A 602 -18.96 17.59 30.82
C ALA A 602 -19.33 16.91 29.47
N GLN A 603 -18.77 17.42 28.35
CA GLN A 603 -19.11 16.93 27.00
C GLN A 603 -18.42 15.61 26.63
N SER A 604 -17.38 15.21 27.37
CA SER A 604 -16.56 14.03 27.08
C SER A 604 -16.78 12.92 28.10
N GLY A 605 -17.19 11.72 27.65
CA GLY A 605 -17.30 10.51 28.48
C GLY A 605 -18.71 10.15 28.93
N VAL A 606 -18.81 9.34 30.00
CA VAL A 606 -20.08 9.00 30.65
C VAL A 606 -20.65 10.30 31.23
N HIS A 607 -21.82 10.74 30.77
CA HIS A 607 -22.47 12.04 31.09
C HIS A 607 -22.92 12.21 32.56
N VAL A 608 -22.21 11.63 33.53
CA VAL A 608 -22.55 11.72 34.95
C VAL A 608 -21.32 12.20 35.72
N GLY A 609 -21.51 13.32 36.40
CA GLY A 609 -20.45 14.15 36.94
C GLY A 609 -20.21 14.07 38.44
N GLY A 610 -19.09 14.65 38.88
CA GLY A 610 -18.71 14.79 40.28
C GLY A 610 -19.51 15.85 41.02
N ASP A 611 -20.00 16.88 40.30
CA ASP A 611 -20.76 18.01 40.82
C ASP A 611 -22.14 17.67 41.37
N TRP A 612 -22.57 18.38 42.42
CA TRP A 612 -23.95 18.31 42.92
C TRP A 612 -24.39 19.55 43.67
N PHE A 613 -25.70 19.59 43.90
CA PHE A 613 -26.33 20.54 44.79
C PHE A 613 -27.40 19.88 45.68
N SER A 614 -27.78 20.56 46.75
CA SER A 614 -29.00 20.29 47.50
C SER A 614 -29.60 21.59 47.99
N ALA A 615 -30.84 21.87 47.60
CA ALA A 615 -31.62 23.00 48.10
C ALA A 615 -32.93 22.46 48.68
N VAL A 616 -33.08 22.51 50.00
CA VAL A 616 -34.23 21.92 50.70
C VAL A 616 -34.65 22.77 51.88
N GLU A 617 -35.95 22.76 52.18
CA GLU A 617 -36.46 23.29 53.44
C GLU A 617 -36.25 22.25 54.56
N LEU A 618 -35.74 22.71 55.70
CA LEU A 618 -35.50 21.94 56.90
C LEU A 618 -36.78 21.88 57.76
N PRO A 619 -36.92 20.89 58.66
CA PRO A 619 -38.13 20.73 59.48
C PRO A 619 -38.47 21.91 60.40
N ASP A 620 -37.50 22.78 60.69
CA ASP A 620 -37.65 23.99 61.50
C ASP A 620 -38.03 25.24 60.68
N GLY A 621 -38.14 25.12 59.36
CA GLY A 621 -38.49 26.18 58.42
C GLY A 621 -37.28 26.93 57.85
N ASP A 622 -36.06 26.55 58.22
CA ASP A 622 -34.84 27.08 57.62
C ASP A 622 -34.60 26.44 56.23
N ALA A 623 -33.77 27.06 55.40
CA ALA A 623 -33.30 26.46 54.16
C ALA A 623 -31.87 25.94 54.26
N LEU A 624 -31.61 24.74 53.75
CA LEU A 624 -30.27 24.22 53.51
C LEU A 624 -29.92 24.33 52.04
N LEU A 625 -28.80 24.98 51.76
CA LEU A 625 -28.18 25.12 50.44
C LEU A 625 -26.81 24.44 50.48
N VAL A 626 -26.57 23.54 49.53
CA VAL A 626 -25.30 22.81 49.38
C VAL A 626 -24.91 22.84 47.92
N VAL A 627 -23.64 23.10 47.65
CA VAL A 627 -22.99 22.84 46.36
C VAL A 627 -21.66 22.15 46.66
N GLY A 628 -21.32 21.13 45.89
CA GLY A 628 -20.06 20.42 46.04
C GLY A 628 -19.59 19.83 44.72
N ASP A 629 -18.32 19.48 44.73
CA ASP A 629 -17.59 18.87 43.61
C ASP A 629 -16.63 17.79 44.17
N VAL A 630 -16.68 16.60 43.58
CA VAL A 630 -15.81 15.47 43.92
C VAL A 630 -14.70 15.41 42.89
N ALA A 631 -13.45 15.40 43.37
CA ALA A 631 -12.31 15.29 42.48
C ALA A 631 -12.36 14.02 41.61
N GLY A 632 -12.23 14.20 40.30
CA GLY A 632 -12.29 13.13 39.31
C GLY A 632 -13.65 13.05 38.60
N HIS A 633 -13.78 12.15 37.62
CA HIS A 633 -14.98 12.02 36.81
C HIS A 633 -15.43 10.55 36.66
N GLY A 634 -16.69 10.33 36.32
CA GLY A 634 -17.24 8.98 36.09
C GLY A 634 -17.88 8.33 37.31
N VAL A 635 -18.07 7.01 37.26
CA VAL A 635 -18.98 6.29 38.17
C VAL A 635 -18.57 6.38 39.65
N ASP A 636 -17.26 6.37 39.95
CA ASP A 636 -16.77 6.44 41.34
C ASP A 636 -16.96 7.83 41.96
N ALA A 637 -16.76 8.90 41.18
CA ALA A 637 -17.05 10.26 41.58
C ALA A 637 -18.56 10.44 41.87
N VAL A 638 -19.41 9.88 41.02
CA VAL A 638 -20.88 9.90 41.18
C VAL A 638 -21.34 9.15 42.43
N ALA A 639 -20.74 8.00 42.73
CA ALA A 639 -21.06 7.24 43.94
C ALA A 639 -20.68 8.01 45.21
N THR A 640 -19.49 8.64 45.20
CA THR A 640 -18.99 9.48 46.28
C THR A 640 -19.87 10.72 46.47
N MET A 641 -20.20 11.41 45.38
CA MET A 641 -21.14 12.53 45.35
C MET A 641 -22.48 12.15 45.99
N ALA A 642 -23.08 11.04 45.57
CA ALA A 642 -24.36 10.57 46.10
C ALA A 642 -24.28 10.32 47.62
N GLN A 643 -23.21 9.65 48.06
CA GLN A 643 -22.95 9.37 49.47
C GLN A 643 -22.85 10.68 50.28
N LEU A 644 -22.07 11.65 49.80
CA LEU A 644 -21.87 12.93 50.47
C LEU A 644 -23.15 13.76 50.49
N ARG A 645 -23.84 13.89 49.36
CA ARG A 645 -25.08 14.65 49.22
C ARG A 645 -26.14 14.20 50.22
N PHE A 646 -26.46 12.90 50.23
CA PHE A 646 -27.52 12.38 51.10
C PHE A 646 -27.09 12.39 52.57
N THR A 647 -25.81 12.15 52.87
CA THR A 647 -25.29 12.19 54.24
C THR A 647 -25.30 13.61 54.80
N ALA A 648 -24.84 14.61 54.04
CA ALA A 648 -24.85 16.01 54.43
C ALA A 648 -26.27 16.48 54.73
N LYS A 649 -27.20 16.20 53.82
CA LYS A 649 -28.63 16.48 53.99
C LYS A 649 -29.18 15.81 55.26
N GLY A 650 -28.92 14.52 55.47
CA GLY A 650 -29.38 13.79 56.64
C GLY A 650 -28.84 14.34 57.96
N MET A 651 -27.55 14.68 58.02
CA MET A 651 -26.90 15.23 59.22
C MET A 651 -27.48 16.59 59.62
N VAL A 652 -27.69 17.49 58.65
CA VAL A 652 -28.24 18.82 58.93
C VAL A 652 -29.72 18.74 59.29
N ILE A 653 -30.52 17.92 58.57
CA ILE A 653 -31.93 17.69 58.90
C ILE A 653 -32.10 17.14 60.33
N THR A 654 -31.14 16.35 60.81
CA THR A 654 -31.15 15.79 62.17
C THR A 654 -30.49 16.69 63.22
N GLY A 655 -30.11 17.92 62.85
CA GLY A 655 -29.67 18.97 63.78
C GLY A 655 -28.15 19.10 63.98
N SER A 656 -27.31 18.52 63.13
CA SER A 656 -25.87 18.76 63.17
C SER A 656 -25.54 20.23 62.81
N SER A 657 -24.53 20.82 63.46
CA SER A 657 -23.95 22.09 63.00
C SER A 657 -23.26 21.90 61.64
N LEU A 658 -23.04 22.99 60.90
CA LEU A 658 -22.42 22.92 59.57
C LEU A 658 -20.99 22.39 59.67
N THR A 659 -20.21 22.94 60.60
CA THR A 659 -18.86 22.46 60.93
C THR A 659 -18.83 20.99 61.37
N GLY A 660 -19.79 20.57 62.20
CA GLY A 660 -19.91 19.18 62.65
C GLY A 660 -20.25 18.21 61.53
N ALA A 661 -21.11 18.62 60.59
CA ALA A 661 -21.41 17.86 59.39
C ALA A 661 -20.17 17.72 58.49
N LEU A 662 -19.43 18.82 58.23
CA LEU A 662 -18.19 18.79 57.44
C LEU A 662 -17.14 17.85 58.04
N ALA A 663 -16.94 17.89 59.36
CA ALA A 663 -16.01 16.99 60.04
C ALA A 663 -16.38 15.51 59.87
N ARG A 664 -17.67 15.17 60.00
CA ARG A 664 -18.15 13.79 59.82
C ARG A 664 -18.09 13.32 58.37
N LEU A 665 -18.37 14.21 57.41
CA LEU A 665 -18.23 13.92 55.97
C LEU A 665 -16.77 13.69 55.59
N ASN A 666 -15.83 14.46 56.15
CA ASN A 666 -14.40 14.21 56.01
C ASN A 666 -14.01 12.83 56.54
N THR A 667 -14.47 12.46 57.75
CA THR A 667 -14.24 11.11 58.29
C THR A 667 -14.83 10.03 57.39
N LEU A 668 -16.03 10.24 56.86
CA LEU A 668 -16.67 9.29 55.95
C LEU A 668 -15.85 9.07 54.67
N LEU A 669 -15.34 10.14 54.04
CA LEU A 669 -14.48 10.04 52.86
C LEU A 669 -13.19 9.26 53.14
N LEU A 670 -12.51 9.57 54.25
CA LEU A 670 -11.27 8.88 54.64
C LEU A 670 -11.44 7.37 54.89
N HIS A 671 -12.67 6.92 55.19
CA HIS A 671 -12.99 5.51 55.41
C HIS A 671 -13.84 4.91 54.28
N SER A 672 -13.98 5.62 53.16
CA SER A 672 -14.59 5.10 51.94
C SER A 672 -13.63 4.14 51.23
N ARG A 673 -14.18 3.32 50.31
CA ARG A 673 -13.40 2.35 49.51
C ARG A 673 -12.29 3.02 48.70
N ASP A 674 -12.48 4.29 48.36
CA ASP A 674 -11.50 5.12 47.68
C ASP A 674 -10.91 6.14 48.66
N SER A 675 -9.96 5.70 49.49
CA SER A 675 -9.41 6.51 50.59
C SER A 675 -8.55 7.71 50.14
N HIS A 676 -8.46 7.97 48.84
CA HIS A 676 -7.75 9.11 48.24
C HIS A 676 -8.69 10.15 47.61
N ALA A 677 -10.00 9.91 47.57
CA ALA A 677 -10.95 10.86 47.02
C ALA A 677 -10.99 12.15 47.86
N THR A 678 -10.92 13.29 47.19
CA THR A 678 -11.09 14.60 47.80
C THR A 678 -12.35 15.27 47.27
N THR A 679 -12.85 16.24 48.04
CA THR A 679 -14.10 16.92 47.69
C THR A 679 -14.05 18.37 48.14
N THR A 680 -14.50 19.26 47.27
CA THR A 680 -14.85 20.63 47.65
C THR A 680 -16.35 20.75 47.93
N MET A 681 -16.74 21.53 48.93
CA MET A 681 -18.16 21.73 49.24
C MET A 681 -18.41 23.03 50.00
N VAL A 682 -19.56 23.66 49.75
CA VAL A 682 -20.12 24.74 50.56
C VAL A 682 -21.45 24.29 51.17
N LEU A 683 -21.61 24.53 52.48
CA LEU A 683 -22.84 24.29 53.23
C LEU A 683 -23.34 25.63 53.75
N ALA A 684 -24.60 25.97 53.47
CA ALA A 684 -25.23 27.16 54.00
C ALA A 684 -26.63 26.87 54.55
N ARG A 685 -26.94 27.45 55.69
CA ARG A 685 -28.24 27.40 56.35
C ARG A 685 -28.81 28.80 56.46
N TYR A 686 -30.01 28.99 55.95
CA TYR A 686 -30.70 30.27 55.92
C TYR A 686 -31.91 30.25 56.85
N ASP A 687 -31.93 31.17 57.81
CA ASP A 687 -33.08 31.45 58.66
C ASP A 687 -33.90 32.59 58.02
N PRO A 688 -35.15 32.34 57.56
CA PRO A 688 -35.99 33.36 56.96
C PRO A 688 -36.49 34.42 57.95
N ARG A 689 -36.53 34.12 59.25
CA ARG A 689 -37.04 35.02 60.31
C ARG A 689 -36.08 36.17 60.56
N GLU A 690 -34.79 35.85 60.62
CA GLU A 690 -33.71 36.83 60.80
C GLU A 690 -33.09 37.29 59.47
N ARG A 691 -33.45 36.62 58.36
CA ARG A 691 -32.76 36.69 57.06
C ARG A 691 -31.27 36.43 57.17
N ARG A 692 -30.90 35.48 58.04
CA ARG A 692 -29.51 35.19 58.41
C ARG A 692 -29.05 33.93 57.69
N LEU A 693 -28.00 34.07 56.89
CA LEU A 693 -27.29 32.99 56.22
C LEU A 693 -26.03 32.65 57.02
N VAL A 694 -25.99 31.47 57.62
CA VAL A 694 -24.76 30.89 58.17
C VAL A 694 -24.18 29.95 57.14
N TRP A 695 -22.89 30.01 56.89
CA TRP A 695 -22.26 29.12 55.93
C TRP A 695 -20.86 28.69 56.36
N ALA A 696 -20.48 27.50 55.92
CA ALA A 696 -19.15 26.91 56.07
C ALA A 696 -18.71 26.34 54.73
N GLN A 697 -17.40 26.21 54.53
CA GLN A 697 -16.84 25.69 53.28
C GLN A 697 -15.71 24.71 53.55
N ALA A 698 -15.53 23.77 52.64
CA ALA A 698 -14.43 22.83 52.59
C ALA A 698 -13.78 22.94 51.20
N GLY A 699 -12.73 23.74 51.05
CA GLY A 699 -12.00 23.90 49.78
C GLY A 699 -12.72 24.66 48.65
N HIS A 700 -14.03 24.87 48.73
CA HIS A 700 -14.87 25.39 47.63
C HIS A 700 -14.75 26.92 47.37
N PRO A 701 -15.02 27.40 46.13
CA PRO A 701 -15.12 28.83 45.83
C PRO A 701 -16.15 29.57 46.70
N PRO A 702 -15.92 30.85 47.06
CA PRO A 702 -16.85 31.62 47.86
C PRO A 702 -18.14 31.96 47.07
N PRO A 703 -19.33 31.94 47.70
CA PRO A 703 -20.55 32.40 47.06
C PRO A 703 -20.48 33.87 46.62
N LEU A 704 -21.10 34.19 45.49
CA LEU A 704 -21.21 35.55 44.97
C LEU A 704 -22.54 36.18 45.41
N LEU A 705 -22.49 37.30 46.13
CA LEU A 705 -23.65 38.09 46.53
C LEU A 705 -23.79 39.30 45.61
N VAL A 706 -24.98 39.49 45.04
CA VAL A 706 -25.36 40.69 44.30
C VAL A 706 -26.34 41.48 45.15
N ARG A 707 -25.99 42.73 45.43
CA ARG A 707 -26.83 43.68 46.18
C ARG A 707 -26.79 45.03 45.48
N ASP A 708 -27.96 45.60 45.23
CA ASP A 708 -28.09 46.91 44.57
C ASP A 708 -27.33 47.02 43.24
N GLY A 709 -27.20 45.89 42.52
CA GLY A 709 -26.46 45.79 41.25
C GLY A 709 -24.95 45.55 41.39
N GLU A 710 -24.40 45.59 42.61
CA GLU A 710 -22.99 45.30 42.87
C GLU A 710 -22.77 43.83 43.23
N ALA A 711 -21.85 43.17 42.52
CA ALA A 711 -21.47 41.78 42.77
C ALA A 711 -20.22 41.72 43.67
N ARG A 712 -20.30 41.00 44.79
CA ARG A 712 -19.21 40.81 45.76
C ARG A 712 -19.15 39.38 46.27
N TYR A 713 -17.97 38.80 46.33
CA TYR A 713 -17.77 37.49 46.95
C TYR A 713 -17.86 37.59 48.48
N LEU A 714 -18.53 36.63 49.12
CA LEU A 714 -18.60 36.57 50.57
C LEU A 714 -17.22 36.27 51.18
N SER A 715 -16.92 36.89 52.32
CA SER A 715 -15.66 36.64 53.05
C SER A 715 -15.57 35.19 53.51
N ARG A 716 -14.60 34.46 52.99
CA ARG A 716 -14.46 33.01 53.14
C ARG A 716 -14.03 32.61 54.57
N PRO A 717 -14.80 31.80 55.33
CA PRO A 717 -14.34 31.23 56.60
C PRO A 717 -13.26 30.17 56.36
N ARG A 718 -12.44 29.86 57.37
CA ARG A 718 -11.41 28.81 57.25
C ARG A 718 -12.04 27.45 57.02
N GLY A 719 -11.42 26.66 56.15
CA GLY A 719 -11.86 25.30 55.85
C GLY A 719 -11.03 24.66 54.73
N MET A 720 -10.60 23.43 54.96
CA MET A 720 -9.82 22.61 54.02
C MET A 720 -10.74 21.71 53.19
N LEU A 721 -10.37 21.32 51.98
CA LEU A 721 -11.11 20.31 51.21
C LEU A 721 -11.27 19.00 52.02
N LEU A 722 -12.39 18.31 51.82
CA LEU A 722 -12.65 17.04 52.51
C LEU A 722 -11.73 15.94 51.97
N GLY A 723 -11.38 14.98 52.82
CA GLY A 723 -10.50 13.86 52.48
C GLY A 723 -9.00 14.18 52.58
N ALA A 724 -8.62 15.44 52.77
CA ALA A 724 -7.21 15.85 52.79
C ALA A 724 -6.48 15.54 54.12
N THR A 725 -7.19 15.47 55.25
CA THR A 725 -6.57 15.26 56.56
C THR A 725 -7.50 14.59 57.56
N THR A 726 -6.95 13.80 58.48
CA THR A 726 -7.70 13.13 59.56
C THR A 726 -8.15 14.11 60.66
N THR A 727 -7.57 15.31 60.73
CA THR A 727 -7.88 16.34 61.74
C THR A 727 -8.29 17.67 61.08
N PRO A 728 -9.44 17.73 60.40
CA PRO A 728 -9.85 18.93 59.68
C PRO A 728 -10.33 20.02 60.65
N VAL A 729 -10.15 21.29 60.26
CA VAL A 729 -10.68 22.47 60.97
C VAL A 729 -11.57 23.25 60.03
N PHE A 730 -12.79 23.56 60.47
CA PHE A 730 -13.80 24.32 59.74
C PHE A 730 -14.34 25.45 60.61
N GLU A 731 -14.61 26.59 60.00
CA GLU A 731 -15.25 27.75 60.62
C GLU A 731 -16.56 28.10 59.90
N GLU A 732 -17.42 28.83 60.58
CA GLU A 732 -18.65 29.40 60.03
C GLU A 732 -18.50 30.91 59.85
N ALA A 733 -19.11 31.43 58.80
CA ALA A 733 -19.30 32.85 58.58
C ALA A 733 -20.80 33.17 58.47
N GLU A 734 -21.17 34.39 58.81
CA GLU A 734 -22.55 34.85 58.75
C GLU A 734 -22.71 36.00 57.75
N CYS A 735 -23.83 35.99 57.04
CA CYS A 735 -24.24 37.07 56.15
C CYS A 735 -25.74 37.32 56.32
N ARG A 736 -26.14 38.58 56.42
CA ARG A 736 -27.55 38.96 56.42
C ARG A 736 -28.00 39.27 54.99
N LEU A 737 -28.99 38.53 54.50
CA LEU A 737 -29.60 38.75 53.19
C LEU A 737 -30.76 39.74 53.30
N GLU A 738 -30.83 40.68 52.37
CA GLU A 738 -31.90 41.67 52.29
C GLU A 738 -32.83 41.40 51.10
N PRO A 739 -34.09 41.84 51.14
CA PRO A 739 -35.00 41.71 50.00
C PRO A 739 -34.40 42.29 48.72
N GLY A 740 -34.43 41.52 47.62
CA GLY A 740 -33.80 41.87 46.36
C GLY A 740 -32.37 41.31 46.19
N ASP A 741 -31.75 40.80 47.25
CA ASP A 741 -30.44 40.16 47.13
C ASP A 741 -30.51 38.89 46.28
N ARG A 742 -29.42 38.67 45.52
CA ARG A 742 -29.17 37.44 44.76
C ARG A 742 -27.87 36.81 45.23
N LEU A 743 -27.90 35.54 45.59
CA LEU A 743 -26.75 34.75 46.00
C LEU A 743 -26.52 33.63 44.98
N ILE A 744 -25.32 33.53 44.44
CA ILE A 744 -24.93 32.49 43.47
C ILE A 744 -23.90 31.59 44.11
N LEU A 745 -24.22 30.29 44.18
CA LEU A 745 -23.28 29.23 44.51
C LEU A 745 -22.96 28.47 43.22
N PHE A 746 -21.70 28.12 43.00
CA PHE A 746 -21.25 27.54 41.74
C PHE A 746 -20.05 26.64 41.95
N THR A 747 -19.89 25.65 41.09
CA THR A 747 -18.70 24.80 41.01
C THR A 747 -17.63 25.44 40.12
N ASP A 748 -16.40 24.98 40.26
CA ASP A 748 -15.24 25.51 39.56
C ASP A 748 -15.33 25.35 38.03
N GLY A 749 -16.02 24.35 37.51
CA GLY A 749 -16.28 24.23 36.06
C GLY A 749 -16.99 25.43 35.42
N LEU A 750 -17.65 26.30 36.21
CA LEU A 750 -18.18 27.58 35.70
C LEU A 750 -17.10 28.64 35.45
N VAL A 751 -16.01 28.60 36.21
CA VAL A 751 -15.00 29.68 36.27
C VAL A 751 -13.62 29.23 35.80
N GLU A 752 -13.26 27.96 35.93
CA GLU A 752 -11.98 27.41 35.50
C GLU A 752 -11.94 27.17 34.00
N HIS A 753 -11.00 27.85 33.33
CA HIS A 753 -10.81 27.77 31.88
C HIS A 753 -9.32 27.62 31.56
N PRO A 754 -8.73 26.42 31.63
CA PRO A 754 -7.30 26.26 31.38
C PRO A 754 -6.90 26.79 30.00
N PRO A 755 -5.80 27.57 29.88
CA PRO A 755 -4.77 27.84 30.88
C PRO A 755 -4.99 29.12 31.74
N GLU A 756 -6.18 29.71 31.74
CA GLU A 756 -6.52 30.92 32.51
C GLU A 756 -6.50 30.65 34.03
N SER A 757 -6.12 31.65 34.83
CA SER A 757 -6.23 31.57 36.29
C SER A 757 -7.68 31.68 36.74
N ILE A 758 -8.03 30.94 37.80
CA ILE A 758 -9.38 30.95 38.38
C ILE A 758 -9.86 32.37 38.75
N ASP A 759 -8.96 33.24 39.19
CA ASP A 759 -9.27 34.63 39.55
C ASP A 759 -9.92 35.40 38.39
N ARG A 760 -9.48 35.16 37.15
CA ARG A 760 -10.08 35.80 35.97
C ARG A 760 -11.45 35.24 35.64
N GLY A 761 -11.64 33.93 35.84
CA GLY A 761 -12.96 33.31 35.77
C GLY A 761 -13.94 33.90 36.79
N LEU A 762 -13.48 34.13 38.02
CA LEU A 762 -14.25 34.77 39.09
C LEU A 762 -14.59 36.24 38.77
N GLU A 763 -13.64 37.00 38.23
CA GLU A 763 -13.90 38.37 37.74
C GLU A 763 -14.97 38.37 36.64
N ARG A 764 -14.83 37.49 35.65
CA ARG A 764 -15.77 37.33 34.53
C ARG A 764 -17.18 36.97 35.00
N LEU A 765 -17.30 36.09 36.00
CA LEU A 765 -18.59 35.76 36.61
C LEU A 765 -19.21 36.98 37.30
N ALA A 766 -18.44 37.72 38.09
CA ALA A 766 -18.94 38.92 38.79
C ALA A 766 -19.44 39.98 37.79
N GLU A 767 -18.69 40.22 36.71
CA GLU A 767 -19.07 41.14 35.63
C GLU A 767 -20.32 40.68 34.88
N ALA A 768 -20.41 39.38 34.56
CA ALA A 768 -21.55 38.83 33.82
C ALA A 768 -22.86 38.94 34.60
N VAL A 769 -22.79 38.76 35.92
CA VAL A 769 -23.93 38.82 36.83
C VAL A 769 -24.35 40.27 37.13
N ALA A 770 -23.40 41.20 37.22
CA ALA A 770 -23.67 42.62 37.47
C ALA A 770 -24.24 43.37 36.24
N ALA A 771 -24.05 42.84 35.03
CA ALA A 771 -24.54 43.47 33.80
C ALA A 771 -26.09 43.61 33.79
N PRO A 772 -26.64 44.80 33.44
CA PRO A 772 -28.08 45.00 33.33
C PRO A 772 -28.69 44.05 32.30
N HIS A 773 -29.68 43.24 32.71
CA HIS A 773 -30.40 42.36 31.79
C HIS A 773 -31.51 43.16 31.10
N ALA A 774 -31.54 43.11 29.76
CA ALA A 774 -32.58 43.77 28.96
C ALA A 774 -33.97 43.13 29.11
N ASP A 775 -34.02 41.87 29.56
CA ASP A 775 -35.23 41.03 29.62
C ASP A 775 -35.57 40.60 31.07
N GLY A 776 -36.09 41.53 31.88
CA GLY A 776 -36.70 41.22 33.19
C GLY A 776 -35.78 40.53 34.22
N PRO A 777 -36.34 40.00 35.34
CA PRO A 777 -35.56 39.31 36.37
C PRO A 777 -34.89 38.06 35.77
N GLY A 778 -33.62 38.19 35.37
CA GLY A 778 -32.92 37.30 34.46
C GLY A 778 -32.92 35.83 34.86
N THR A 779 -33.10 34.93 33.92
CA THR A 779 -32.99 33.47 34.11
C THR A 779 -31.52 33.02 34.13
N LEU A 780 -31.20 31.81 34.60
CA LEU A 780 -29.83 31.27 34.54
C LEU A 780 -29.31 31.08 33.10
N GLY A 781 -30.19 30.88 32.11
CA GLY A 781 -29.83 30.61 30.72
C GLY A 781 -28.88 31.62 30.07
N PRO A 782 -29.22 32.92 30.00
CA PRO A 782 -28.35 33.96 29.43
C PRO A 782 -27.01 34.10 30.13
N LEU A 783 -26.96 33.87 31.46
CA LEU A 783 -25.71 33.89 32.23
C LEU A 783 -24.80 32.74 31.79
N LEU A 784 -25.33 31.52 31.71
CA LEU A 784 -24.59 30.34 31.30
C LEU A 784 -24.10 30.45 29.85
N ALA A 785 -24.94 30.98 28.94
CA ALA A 785 -24.57 31.19 27.55
C ALA A 785 -23.41 32.18 27.36
N ARG A 786 -23.21 33.11 28.31
CA ARG A 786 -22.10 34.08 28.28
C ARG A 786 -20.81 33.54 28.91
N LEU A 787 -20.94 32.64 29.87
CA LEU A 787 -19.81 32.16 30.67
C LEU A 787 -19.21 30.87 30.13
N LEU A 788 -20.02 30.02 29.50
CA LEU A 788 -19.58 28.69 29.07
C LEU A 788 -18.88 28.75 27.71
N PRO A 789 -17.74 28.04 27.56
CA PRO A 789 -17.08 27.84 26.29
C PRO A 789 -17.84 26.82 25.43
N ASP A 790 -17.51 26.75 24.13
CA ASP A 790 -18.10 25.79 23.19
C ASP A 790 -17.83 24.33 23.63
N GLU A 791 -16.65 24.06 24.19
CA GLU A 791 -16.22 22.74 24.68
C GLU A 791 -16.13 22.73 26.22
N ARG A 792 -17.02 21.96 26.88
CA ARG A 792 -17.03 21.82 28.35
C ARG A 792 -16.17 20.65 28.80
N ARG A 793 -15.09 20.98 29.51
CA ARG A 793 -14.14 20.00 30.07
C ARG A 793 -14.56 19.43 31.41
N ASP A 794 -15.33 20.21 32.17
CA ASP A 794 -15.78 19.83 33.51
C ASP A 794 -17.29 19.98 33.65
N ASP A 795 -17.84 19.40 34.71
CA ASP A 795 -19.22 19.58 35.11
C ASP A 795 -19.45 21.01 35.61
N VAL A 796 -20.66 21.52 35.42
CA VAL A 796 -21.02 22.86 35.88
C VAL A 796 -22.32 22.78 36.65
N CYS A 797 -22.28 23.19 37.90
CA CYS A 797 -23.43 23.31 38.77
C CYS A 797 -23.55 24.75 39.28
N VAL A 798 -24.71 25.35 39.08
CA VAL A 798 -25.02 26.73 39.53
C VAL A 798 -26.34 26.75 40.26
N VAL A 799 -26.34 27.30 41.48
CA VAL A 799 -27.53 27.52 42.31
C VAL A 799 -27.71 29.03 42.50
N ASP A 800 -28.78 29.56 41.91
CA ASP A 800 -29.18 30.97 41.97
C ASP A 800 -30.30 31.15 42.98
N VAL A 801 -29.97 31.80 44.11
CA VAL A 801 -30.88 32.02 45.24
C VAL A 801 -31.26 33.49 45.29
N ARG A 802 -32.55 33.78 45.31
CA ARG A 802 -33.08 35.15 45.37
C ARG A 802 -33.96 35.34 46.59
N VAL A 803 -33.78 36.48 47.25
CA VAL A 803 -34.69 36.96 48.28
C VAL A 803 -35.76 37.82 47.59
N PRO A 804 -37.02 37.38 47.49
CA PRO A 804 -38.08 38.13 46.82
C PRO A 804 -38.24 39.52 47.44
N THR A 805 -38.51 40.52 46.61
CA THR A 805 -38.91 41.84 47.11
C THR A 805 -40.36 41.80 47.60
N VAL A 806 -40.74 42.64 48.57
CA VAL A 806 -42.10 42.67 49.18
C VAL A 806 -43.25 42.85 48.16
N ARG A 807 -42.93 43.20 46.90
CA ARG A 807 -43.89 43.32 45.78
C ARG A 807 -44.07 42.04 44.94
N GLU A 808 -43.29 40.98 45.18
CA GLU A 808 -43.28 39.75 44.38
C GLU A 808 -43.84 38.51 45.09
N VAL A 809 -44.38 38.66 46.31
CA VAL A 809 -45.03 37.58 47.09
C VAL A 809 -46.51 37.48 46.78
#